data_AF-A0AAD7U6P5-F1
#
_entry.id   AF-A0AAD7U6P5-F1
#
_cell.length_a   1.000
_cell.length_b   1.000
_cell.length_c   1.000
_cell.angle_alpha   90.00
_cell.angle_beta   90.00
_cell.angle_gamma   90.00
#
_symmetry.space_group_name_H-M   'P 1'
#
loop_
_entity.id
_entity.type
_entity.pdbx_description
1 polymer ?
#
loop_
_entity_poly.entity_id
_entity_poly.type
_entity_poly.pdbx_seq_one_letter_code
_entity_poly.pdbx_strand_id
1 'polypeptide(L)'
;MTTTTTLFEEVCSTNFLEFSFGGRSYSDQIKDAVVKTKKFCAVEVKLEDGVVWCRHDFGFLGGSLGCAEGEKVTRAFEYATKHKLPIVVACKTGGARMQEGTLSLMQMAKVSVAVEAHRGLPFISVLEDPTYGGVSASYAMQADIRVAASGARIGFAGPGVILNTMFEMNQERYDEACPAEFQSAEYCKRNGAVDVATDDPKGAVLKILGLLTAKSGDLPKPEATPVTEEEKEKMPDYAVSRSMKRPQFGDVLDVLFSDFVELSGDGQVGSDSCIKGGLARFGDERTVVVIGCQKGHTPGDMQAANYGMPSPAGYRTAKRLMGLAERFGLPVITFVDTCGAWPSFPAENSGQSEAIATNLTVMAGLKVPMITVVLGEGGSGGALGVAMGNAVGMLSQAYYGVISPEGAASILGRYESDAHKMQQFPKDCYALATAQSIYAYQLRDLGVVDHVIYEKDSESFSNFPETAGRICSFITTNLKKFESYSPSDLVSQRYEKYRALGKFLELSDRVVPEEGGSTRKKSRIPKPDATPPSKLTKYLAREVLHTERPRSKYPKAPREAPEPPAVVKGGPTVNAKSVLDAAGPEAAAKWVRDQPQVLITDTTMRDAHQSLLATRVRTLDLVKGASVASQLLSKAFSFECWGGATFDVAYRFLFEDPWDRLEEIRRAAPNVCTQMLFRGSNAVGYTSYPDNVVTEFVRLASKNMDVFRIFDCFNDVEQMRVAIQAVRDNGKIAECCVCYTSDISTSKVYDVEYYKNVTKSLIEAGAHIVGVKDMAGLMKPAAAEVLVKAIRSISNDVPIHFHTHATSSVSLAVAMEMARCGCDIIDFAVASMADLTSQPSLNAFCAAMDGLPRSPGISYMSLEPLDMYWMRVREMYSPFETGMLAGSARVFDHEIPGGQYANLFVQCQSMGLGDRWEDVLDMYRDVNDLFGDIIKVTPSSKCVGDLALFLINKNLKKASDVLTMDNIDYPDSVVGLMEGRLGFPHRGFPKNVQAKILKGKTPLTERPSAVLPPADFDKIRSELGVDEYRAMSAILYPKVFADYQKFCAEKTELAHLIPTPVFWHSFEIGQSIRVKGEKITLTRVGPVKAGRMRTIVFDVDGREQRVEVKSPASEGEFDGPMADASNPNHVPSPMPGAVDKVLVKEGDSVEQGQEIFVVSAMKMEVKVKAPKSALLKSLFVSEGDKIVEGALMAELLLL
;
A
#
# COMPACT_ATOMS: atom_id res chain seq x y z
N MET A 1 -31.81 37.80 -21.10
CA MET A 1 -30.84 38.84 -20.71
C MET A 1 -29.66 38.12 -20.11
N THR A 2 -28.55 38.02 -20.85
CA THR A 2 -27.30 37.41 -20.37
C THR A 2 -26.72 38.32 -19.30
N THR A 3 -26.67 37.85 -18.04
CA THR A 3 -26.08 38.61 -16.94
C THR A 3 -24.57 38.47 -16.99
N THR A 4 -23.90 39.30 -17.79
CA THR A 4 -22.45 39.42 -17.77
C THR A 4 -22.02 40.24 -16.56
N THR A 5 -21.21 39.66 -15.69
CA THR A 5 -20.67 40.35 -14.51
C THR A 5 -19.15 40.37 -14.58
N THR A 6 -18.52 41.56 -14.57
CA THR A 6 -17.06 41.64 -14.45
C THR A 6 -16.66 41.35 -13.00
N LEU A 7 -15.60 40.56 -12.83
CA LEU A 7 -15.06 40.18 -11.53
C LEU A 7 -13.65 40.77 -11.36
N PHE A 8 -13.31 41.12 -10.13
CA PHE A 8 -11.96 41.55 -9.71
C PHE A 8 -11.43 42.78 -10.45
N GLU A 9 -12.30 43.73 -10.83
CA GLU A 9 -11.88 44.96 -11.52
C GLU A 9 -10.94 45.82 -10.66
N GLU A 10 -11.00 45.67 -9.33
CA GLU A 10 -10.17 46.38 -8.37
C GLU A 10 -8.68 46.00 -8.42
N VAL A 11 -8.32 44.88 -9.05
CA VAL A 11 -6.92 44.43 -9.14
C VAL A 11 -6.22 45.12 -10.32
N CYS A 12 -5.13 45.83 -10.03
CA CYS A 12 -4.38 46.64 -11.00
C CYS A 12 -2.87 46.36 -10.99
N SER A 13 -2.22 46.57 -12.13
CA SER A 13 -0.75 46.49 -12.23
C SER A 13 -0.10 47.67 -11.52
N THR A 14 0.96 47.41 -10.75
CA THR A 14 1.65 48.45 -9.99
C THR A 14 3.17 48.33 -10.16
N ASN A 15 3.86 49.46 -10.08
CA ASN A 15 5.32 49.50 -10.13
C ASN A 15 5.93 49.41 -8.72
N PHE A 16 5.74 48.28 -8.05
CA PHE A 16 6.21 48.09 -6.68
C PHE A 16 7.74 47.84 -6.57
N LEU A 17 8.42 47.52 -7.68
CA LEU A 17 9.88 47.41 -7.74
C LEU A 17 10.58 48.70 -8.19
N GLU A 18 9.82 49.78 -8.43
CA GLU A 18 10.35 51.03 -8.96
C GLU A 18 11.17 50.85 -10.26
N PHE A 19 10.81 49.87 -11.09
CA PHE A 19 11.56 49.49 -12.28
C PHE A 19 11.62 50.63 -13.31
N SER A 20 12.82 50.89 -13.83
CA SER A 20 13.08 51.86 -14.89
C SER A 20 14.25 51.39 -15.76
N PHE A 21 14.08 51.45 -17.08
CA PHE A 21 15.12 51.05 -18.04
C PHE A 21 15.03 51.88 -19.31
N GLY A 22 16.16 52.28 -19.89
CA GLY A 22 16.21 53.06 -21.13
C GLY A 22 15.51 54.44 -21.04
N GLY A 23 15.47 55.06 -19.86
CA GLY A 23 14.84 56.37 -19.66
C GLY A 23 13.32 56.36 -19.51
N ARG A 24 12.68 55.18 -19.43
CA ARG A 24 11.23 55.05 -19.24
C ARG A 24 10.91 54.21 -17.99
N SER A 25 10.12 54.77 -17.09
CA SER A 25 9.68 54.06 -15.89
C SER A 25 8.60 53.02 -16.23
N TYR A 26 8.52 51.94 -15.46
CA TYR A 26 7.44 50.96 -15.59
C TYR A 26 6.07 51.59 -15.27
N SER A 27 6.02 52.56 -14.36
CA SER A 27 4.81 53.35 -14.09
C SER A 27 4.27 54.06 -15.34
N ASP A 28 5.14 54.62 -16.19
CA ASP A 28 4.72 55.26 -17.44
C ASP A 28 4.26 54.24 -18.47
N GLN A 29 4.93 53.09 -18.54
CA GLN A 29 4.50 51.97 -19.39
C GLN A 29 3.11 51.45 -18.97
N ILE A 30 2.81 51.35 -17.67
CA ILE A 30 1.48 51.00 -17.15
C ILE A 30 0.47 52.07 -17.57
N LYS A 31 0.75 53.36 -17.35
CA LYS A 31 -0.16 54.46 -17.74
C LYS A 31 -0.49 54.42 -19.22
N ASP A 32 0.51 54.23 -20.07
CA ASP A 32 0.31 54.15 -21.52
C ASP A 32 -0.52 52.93 -21.91
N ALA A 33 -0.28 51.79 -21.25
CA ALA A 33 -1.08 50.58 -21.44
C ALA A 33 -2.54 50.79 -21.00
N VAL A 34 -2.78 51.42 -19.83
CA VAL A 34 -4.13 51.76 -19.34
C VAL A 34 -4.84 52.72 -20.30
N VAL A 35 -4.15 53.76 -20.80
CA VAL A 35 -4.74 54.70 -21.76
C VAL A 35 -5.10 53.99 -23.06
N LYS A 36 -4.23 53.08 -23.53
CA LYS A 36 -4.40 52.33 -24.77
C LYS A 36 -5.53 51.30 -24.70
N THR A 37 -5.59 50.48 -23.65
CA THR A 37 -6.54 49.36 -23.56
C THR A 37 -7.77 49.66 -22.73
N LYS A 38 -7.76 50.76 -21.96
CA LYS A 38 -8.79 51.09 -20.95
C LYS A 38 -8.92 50.03 -19.85
N LYS A 39 -7.85 49.27 -19.58
CA LYS A 39 -7.79 48.22 -18.54
C LYS A 39 -6.67 48.50 -17.55
N PHE A 40 -6.84 48.04 -16.30
CA PHE A 40 -5.84 48.22 -15.23
C PHE A 40 -4.77 47.13 -15.16
N CYS A 41 -4.98 46.02 -15.86
CA CYS A 41 -4.01 44.95 -16.06
C CYS A 41 -4.35 44.20 -17.36
N ALA A 42 -3.51 43.24 -17.74
CA ALA A 42 -3.67 42.48 -18.97
C ALA A 42 -4.73 41.38 -18.90
N VAL A 43 -5.34 41.09 -17.73
CA VAL A 43 -6.37 40.05 -17.61
C VAL A 43 -7.71 40.68 -17.23
N GLU A 44 -8.73 40.34 -17.99
CA GLU A 44 -10.13 40.60 -17.67
C GLU A 44 -10.79 39.30 -17.21
N VAL A 45 -11.56 39.36 -16.12
CA VAL A 45 -12.34 38.21 -15.63
C VAL A 45 -13.82 38.55 -15.69
N LYS A 46 -14.61 37.71 -16.36
CA LYS A 46 -16.06 37.88 -16.49
C LYS A 46 -16.79 36.58 -16.19
N LEU A 47 -17.89 36.68 -15.46
CA LEU A 47 -18.88 35.62 -15.39
C LEU A 47 -19.87 35.82 -16.54
N GLU A 48 -19.87 34.90 -17.50
CA GLU A 48 -20.76 34.90 -18.67
C GLU A 48 -21.45 33.54 -18.74
N ASP A 49 -22.78 33.53 -18.66
CA ASP A 49 -23.61 32.32 -18.82
C ASP A 49 -23.18 31.13 -17.94
N GLY A 50 -22.81 31.42 -16.68
CA GLY A 50 -22.36 30.41 -15.72
C GLY A 50 -20.93 29.93 -15.91
N VAL A 51 -20.15 30.59 -16.78
CA VAL A 51 -18.73 30.29 -17.04
C VAL A 51 -17.86 31.45 -16.60
N VAL A 52 -16.78 31.17 -15.88
CA VAL A 52 -15.77 32.17 -15.54
C VAL A 52 -14.78 32.29 -16.69
N TRP A 53 -14.75 33.43 -17.36
CA TRP A 53 -13.83 33.71 -18.47
C TRP A 53 -12.70 34.62 -18.01
N CYS A 54 -11.47 34.13 -18.09
CA CYS A 54 -10.25 34.94 -17.99
C CYS A 54 -9.74 35.21 -19.39
N ARG A 55 -9.59 36.49 -19.78
CA ARG A 55 -9.10 36.86 -21.11
C ARG A 55 -7.89 37.77 -21.02
N HIS A 56 -6.79 37.33 -21.61
CA HIS A 56 -5.59 38.15 -21.74
C HIS A 56 -5.76 39.21 -22.85
N ASP A 57 -5.24 40.41 -22.60
CA ASP A 57 -5.19 41.51 -23.56
C ASP A 57 -3.74 41.80 -23.93
N PHE A 58 -3.35 41.36 -25.12
CA PHE A 58 -1.99 41.57 -25.63
C PHE A 58 -1.64 43.06 -25.80
N GLY A 59 -2.65 43.93 -25.94
CA GLY A 59 -2.47 45.37 -26.01
C GLY A 59 -1.88 45.97 -24.73
N PHE A 60 -2.10 45.32 -23.58
CA PHE A 60 -1.55 45.72 -22.29
C PHE A 60 -0.21 45.03 -22.06
N LEU A 61 0.89 45.70 -22.43
CA LEU A 61 2.26 45.23 -22.22
C LEU A 61 2.52 43.80 -22.73
N GLY A 62 2.02 43.48 -23.93
CA GLY A 62 2.19 42.17 -24.55
C GLY A 62 1.42 41.06 -23.86
N GLY A 63 0.37 41.39 -23.07
CA GLY A 63 -0.43 40.41 -22.35
C GLY A 63 0.36 39.68 -21.25
N SER A 64 1.52 40.22 -20.87
CA SER A 64 2.47 39.57 -19.98
C SER A 64 1.89 39.32 -18.59
N LEU A 65 2.19 38.14 -18.03
CA LEU A 65 1.76 37.72 -16.70
C LEU A 65 2.54 38.48 -15.62
N GLY A 66 1.98 39.57 -15.09
CA GLY A 66 2.44 40.21 -13.86
C GLY A 66 1.67 39.71 -12.63
N CYS A 67 1.98 40.28 -11.46
CA CYS A 67 1.37 39.96 -10.17
C CYS A 67 -0.13 40.24 -10.16
N ALA A 68 -0.57 41.31 -10.84
CA ALA A 68 -1.99 41.65 -10.96
C ALA A 68 -2.74 40.62 -11.82
N GLU A 69 -2.16 40.19 -12.93
CA GLU A 69 -2.71 39.15 -13.80
C GLU A 69 -2.76 37.81 -13.06
N GLY A 70 -1.65 37.42 -12.42
CA GLY A 70 -1.57 36.20 -11.62
C GLY A 70 -2.60 36.16 -10.50
N GLU A 71 -2.77 37.27 -9.77
CA GLU A 71 -3.81 37.42 -8.75
C GLU A 71 -5.22 37.27 -9.35
N LYS A 72 -5.53 37.95 -10.46
CA LYS A 72 -6.86 37.84 -11.09
C LYS A 72 -7.19 36.43 -11.55
N VAL A 73 -6.24 35.76 -12.21
CA VAL A 73 -6.43 34.38 -12.67
C VAL A 73 -6.60 33.45 -11.46
N THR A 74 -5.80 33.63 -10.40
CA THR A 74 -5.93 32.87 -9.15
C THR A 74 -7.32 33.04 -8.53
N ARG A 75 -7.78 34.30 -8.35
CA ARG A 75 -9.12 34.59 -7.82
C ARG A 75 -10.23 34.04 -8.70
N ALA A 76 -10.04 34.02 -10.02
CA ALA A 76 -10.99 33.43 -10.95
C ALA A 76 -11.13 31.92 -10.75
N PHE A 77 -10.03 31.19 -10.60
CA PHE A 77 -10.06 29.76 -10.24
C PHE A 77 -10.70 29.53 -8.87
N GLU A 78 -10.34 30.32 -7.86
CA GLU A 78 -10.94 30.22 -6.51
C GLU A 78 -12.45 30.49 -6.54
N TYR A 79 -12.88 31.51 -7.30
CA TYR A 79 -14.29 31.84 -7.48
C TYR A 79 -15.02 30.72 -8.20
N ALA A 80 -14.49 30.25 -9.33
CA ALA A 80 -15.05 29.16 -10.11
C ALA A 80 -15.20 27.89 -9.24
N THR A 81 -14.15 27.54 -8.48
CA THR A 81 -14.16 26.41 -7.54
C THR A 81 -15.23 26.56 -6.48
N LYS A 82 -15.24 27.72 -5.78
CA LYS A 82 -16.21 28.01 -4.73
C LYS A 82 -17.66 27.94 -5.21
N HIS A 83 -17.90 28.31 -6.46
CA HIS A 83 -19.25 28.37 -7.05
C HIS A 83 -19.58 27.16 -7.93
N LYS A 84 -18.67 26.17 -8.02
CA LYS A 84 -18.81 24.99 -8.88
C LYS A 84 -19.07 25.32 -10.35
N LEU A 85 -18.39 26.35 -10.85
CA LEU A 85 -18.52 26.84 -12.22
C LEU A 85 -17.34 26.37 -13.06
N PRO A 86 -17.53 26.09 -14.36
CA PRO A 86 -16.42 25.92 -15.29
C PRO A 86 -15.63 27.23 -15.46
N ILE A 87 -14.35 27.09 -15.79
CA ILE A 87 -13.46 28.20 -16.07
C ILE A 87 -12.79 28.06 -17.45
N VAL A 88 -12.72 29.17 -18.17
CA VAL A 88 -12.03 29.27 -19.46
C VAL A 88 -10.97 30.35 -19.38
N VAL A 89 -9.74 30.02 -19.76
CA VAL A 89 -8.63 30.98 -19.78
C VAL A 89 -8.15 31.18 -21.22
N ALA A 90 -8.53 32.30 -21.83
CA ALA A 90 -8.02 32.76 -23.11
C ALA A 90 -6.65 33.42 -22.94
N CYS A 91 -5.63 32.66 -23.29
CA CYS A 91 -4.22 33.01 -23.21
C CYS A 91 -3.81 33.74 -24.49
N LYS A 92 -3.30 34.97 -24.32
CA LYS A 92 -2.73 35.79 -25.38
C LYS A 92 -1.62 36.66 -24.79
N THR A 93 -0.39 36.16 -24.83
CA THR A 93 0.69 36.63 -23.96
C THR A 93 2.07 36.36 -24.53
N GLY A 94 2.97 37.31 -24.33
CA GLY A 94 4.41 37.17 -24.59
C GLY A 94 5.20 36.50 -23.47
N GLY A 95 4.57 36.14 -22.35
CA GLY A 95 5.22 35.46 -21.21
C GLY A 95 5.17 36.24 -19.90
N ALA A 96 6.18 36.06 -19.05
CA ALA A 96 6.28 36.74 -17.76
C ALA A 96 6.63 38.22 -17.92
N ARG A 97 6.11 39.07 -17.04
CA ARG A 97 6.39 40.50 -17.01
C ARG A 97 7.71 40.81 -16.33
N MET A 98 8.74 41.06 -17.15
CA MET A 98 10.10 41.32 -16.69
C MET A 98 10.23 42.52 -15.73
N GLN A 99 9.40 43.56 -15.90
CA GLN A 99 9.40 44.75 -15.05
C GLN A 99 9.02 44.46 -13.60
N GLU A 100 8.35 43.33 -13.34
CA GLU A 100 7.96 42.87 -12.01
C GLU A 100 8.87 41.73 -11.49
N GLY A 101 9.94 41.42 -12.23
CA GLY A 101 11.01 40.51 -11.83
C GLY A 101 10.54 39.10 -11.47
N THR A 102 11.14 38.52 -10.44
CA THR A 102 10.86 37.14 -10.00
C THR A 102 9.43 36.96 -9.50
N LEU A 103 8.78 37.99 -8.96
CA LEU A 103 7.41 37.86 -8.47
C LEU A 103 6.41 37.61 -9.61
N SER A 104 6.66 38.16 -10.79
CA SER A 104 5.92 37.82 -12.01
C SER A 104 6.10 36.35 -12.40
N LEU A 105 7.33 35.82 -12.33
CA LEU A 105 7.59 34.39 -12.57
C LEU A 105 6.82 33.51 -11.57
N MET A 106 6.82 33.89 -10.29
CA MET A 106 6.14 33.13 -9.22
C MET A 106 4.61 33.10 -9.37
N GLN A 107 4.02 33.98 -10.19
CA GLN A 107 2.59 33.87 -10.50
C GLN A 107 2.23 32.59 -11.23
N MET A 108 3.17 31.97 -11.96
CA MET A 108 2.97 30.64 -12.53
C MET A 108 2.64 29.62 -11.45
N ALA A 109 3.50 29.53 -10.43
CA ALA A 109 3.31 28.60 -9.32
C ALA A 109 2.01 28.90 -8.55
N LYS A 110 1.73 30.18 -8.29
CA LYS A 110 0.51 30.62 -7.60
C LYS A 110 -0.76 30.17 -8.34
N VAL A 111 -0.85 30.43 -9.65
CA VAL A 111 -2.02 30.04 -10.42
C VAL A 111 -2.11 28.52 -10.52
N SER A 112 -0.98 27.81 -10.68
CA SER A 112 -0.98 26.34 -10.73
C SER A 112 -1.54 25.69 -9.46
N VAL A 113 -1.32 26.28 -8.28
CA VAL A 113 -1.96 25.81 -7.03
C VAL A 113 -3.48 25.97 -7.09
N ALA A 114 -3.97 27.09 -7.64
CA ALA A 114 -5.41 27.31 -7.80
C ALA A 114 -6.05 26.42 -8.88
N VAL A 115 -5.31 26.11 -9.96
CA VAL A 115 -5.72 25.13 -10.97
C VAL A 115 -5.89 23.75 -10.34
N GLU A 116 -4.95 23.33 -9.50
CA GLU A 116 -5.04 22.05 -8.78
C GLU A 116 -6.25 22.00 -7.85
N ALA A 117 -6.54 23.09 -7.14
CA ALA A 117 -7.73 23.20 -6.29
C ALA A 117 -9.06 23.16 -7.08
N HIS A 118 -9.03 23.50 -8.37
CA HIS A 118 -10.19 23.45 -9.27
C HIS A 118 -10.45 22.05 -9.85
N ARG A 119 -9.68 21.03 -9.46
CA ARG A 119 -9.86 19.66 -9.97
C ARG A 119 -11.29 19.16 -9.74
N GLY A 120 -11.86 18.57 -10.79
CA GLY A 120 -13.23 18.04 -10.79
C GLY A 120 -14.27 18.97 -11.42
N LEU A 121 -13.87 20.17 -11.86
CA LEU A 121 -14.68 21.12 -12.62
C LEU A 121 -14.00 21.44 -13.95
N PRO A 122 -14.74 21.78 -15.03
CA PRO A 122 -14.14 21.98 -16.34
C PRO A 122 -13.20 23.18 -16.39
N PHE A 123 -11.93 22.95 -16.73
CA PHE A 123 -10.98 23.99 -17.07
C PHE A 123 -10.49 23.85 -18.52
N ILE A 124 -10.83 24.85 -19.34
CA ILE A 124 -10.39 24.93 -20.74
C ILE A 124 -9.44 26.11 -20.93
N SER A 125 -8.31 25.87 -21.60
CA SER A 125 -7.46 26.95 -22.09
C SER A 125 -7.73 27.22 -23.56
N VAL A 126 -7.90 28.50 -23.91
CA VAL A 126 -7.94 28.97 -25.29
C VAL A 126 -6.61 29.63 -25.61
N LEU A 127 -5.85 29.09 -26.55
CA LEU A 127 -4.52 29.54 -26.92
C LEU A 127 -4.62 30.43 -28.16
N GLU A 128 -4.43 31.72 -27.96
CA GLU A 128 -4.49 32.73 -29.03
C GLU A 128 -3.09 33.19 -29.43
N ASP A 129 -3.00 33.87 -30.58
CA ASP A 129 -1.72 34.37 -31.10
C ASP A 129 -1.26 35.65 -30.39
N PRO A 130 -0.05 35.69 -29.80
CA PRO A 130 0.80 34.56 -29.44
C PRO A 130 0.52 34.06 -28.01
N THR A 131 0.92 32.83 -27.69
CA THR A 131 0.95 32.29 -26.32
C THR A 131 2.34 31.72 -26.01
N TYR A 132 3.15 32.49 -25.29
CA TYR A 132 4.53 32.15 -24.96
C TYR A 132 4.88 32.23 -23.46
N GLY A 133 6.08 31.75 -23.13
CA GLY A 133 6.78 31.97 -21.87
C GLY A 133 6.14 31.33 -20.65
N GLY A 134 6.07 32.08 -19.55
CA GLY A 134 5.58 31.55 -18.28
C GLY A 134 4.14 31.07 -18.31
N VAL A 135 3.27 31.66 -19.13
CA VAL A 135 1.87 31.25 -19.23
C VAL A 135 1.75 29.90 -19.94
N SER A 136 2.46 29.71 -21.07
CA SER A 136 2.51 28.41 -21.75
C SER A 136 3.17 27.33 -20.88
N ALA A 137 4.15 27.69 -20.06
CA ALA A 137 4.78 26.79 -19.08
C ALA A 137 3.98 26.59 -17.77
N SER A 138 2.73 27.07 -17.69
CA SER A 138 1.88 26.93 -16.51
C SER A 138 0.42 26.64 -16.91
N TYR A 139 -0.53 27.47 -16.47
CA TYR A 139 -1.96 27.18 -16.52
C TYR A 139 -2.49 26.96 -17.94
N ALA A 140 -1.88 27.57 -18.97
CA ALA A 140 -2.29 27.35 -20.36
C ALA A 140 -2.15 25.88 -20.81
N MET A 141 -1.14 25.17 -20.31
CA MET A 141 -0.91 23.74 -20.59
C MET A 141 -1.41 22.82 -19.46
N GLN A 142 -1.86 23.36 -18.33
CA GLN A 142 -2.45 22.58 -17.23
C GLN A 142 -3.96 22.34 -17.40
N ALA A 143 -4.59 22.92 -18.43
CA ALA A 143 -6.01 22.74 -18.72
C ALA A 143 -6.38 21.29 -19.01
N ASP A 144 -7.63 20.93 -18.69
CA ASP A 144 -8.24 19.66 -19.06
C ASP A 144 -8.28 19.51 -20.58
N ILE A 145 -8.62 20.61 -21.25
CA ILE A 145 -8.72 20.72 -22.72
C ILE A 145 -8.08 22.02 -23.18
N ARG A 146 -7.28 21.93 -24.24
CA ARG A 146 -6.51 22.99 -24.86
C ARG A 146 -7.04 23.24 -26.26
N VAL A 147 -7.78 24.33 -26.42
CA VAL A 147 -8.29 24.81 -27.70
C VAL A 147 -7.35 25.90 -28.20
N ALA A 148 -6.93 25.87 -29.45
CA ALA A 148 -6.10 26.89 -30.07
C ALA A 148 -6.81 27.52 -31.25
N ALA A 149 -6.66 28.84 -31.39
CA ALA A 149 -7.08 29.54 -32.60
C ALA A 149 -6.18 29.13 -33.78
N SER A 150 -6.75 28.84 -34.94
CA SER A 150 -5.95 28.47 -36.12
C SER A 150 -4.89 29.52 -36.44
N GLY A 151 -3.71 29.06 -36.82
CA GLY A 151 -2.55 29.92 -37.06
C GLY A 151 -1.97 30.62 -35.82
N ALA A 152 -2.52 30.41 -34.62
CA ALA A 152 -1.94 30.95 -33.40
C ALA A 152 -0.58 30.35 -33.11
N ARG A 153 0.37 31.19 -32.70
CA ARG A 153 1.71 30.72 -32.36
C ARG A 153 1.84 30.46 -30.86
N ILE A 154 2.23 29.24 -30.51
CA ILE A 154 2.19 28.65 -29.19
C ILE A 154 3.53 27.96 -28.92
N GLY A 155 4.19 28.31 -27.83
CA GLY A 155 5.45 27.67 -27.46
C GLY A 155 5.99 28.18 -26.15
N PHE A 156 7.18 27.72 -25.74
CA PHE A 156 7.85 28.32 -24.58
C PHE A 156 8.59 29.61 -24.98
N ALA A 157 9.50 29.53 -25.96
CA ALA A 157 10.21 30.69 -26.49
C ALA A 157 9.61 31.09 -27.84
N GLY A 158 9.31 32.37 -28.05
CA GLY A 158 8.83 32.86 -29.34
C GLY A 158 9.94 32.91 -30.40
N PRO A 159 9.60 32.97 -31.71
CA PRO A 159 10.56 32.94 -32.82
C PRO A 159 11.68 33.97 -32.70
N GLY A 160 11.35 35.21 -32.30
CA GLY A 160 12.36 36.26 -32.12
C GLY A 160 13.34 35.99 -30.97
N VAL A 161 12.87 35.30 -29.91
CA VAL A 161 13.76 34.87 -28.82
C VAL A 161 14.69 33.78 -29.33
N ILE A 162 14.17 32.76 -30.01
CA ILE A 162 14.95 31.66 -30.56
C ILE A 162 15.98 32.18 -31.57
N LEU A 163 15.56 33.03 -32.51
CA LEU A 163 16.42 33.68 -33.50
C LEU A 163 17.57 34.44 -32.84
N ASN A 164 17.29 35.20 -31.79
CA ASN A 164 18.32 35.96 -31.08
C ASN A 164 19.25 35.04 -30.27
N THR A 165 18.72 34.08 -29.51
CA THR A 165 19.52 33.29 -28.55
C THR A 165 20.24 32.10 -29.15
N MET A 166 19.67 31.47 -30.18
CA MET A 166 20.21 30.24 -30.78
C MET A 166 20.84 30.49 -32.16
N PHE A 167 20.42 31.57 -32.84
CA PHE A 167 20.85 31.85 -34.21
C PHE A 167 21.51 33.22 -34.37
N GLU A 168 21.79 33.94 -33.27
CA GLU A 168 22.54 35.23 -33.29
C GLU A 168 21.94 36.25 -34.28
N MET A 169 20.59 36.31 -34.37
CA MET A 169 19.88 37.17 -35.32
C MET A 169 20.08 36.82 -36.81
N ASN A 170 20.62 35.64 -37.12
CA ASN A 170 20.77 35.13 -38.48
C ASN A 170 19.46 34.47 -38.95
N GLN A 171 18.67 35.22 -39.71
CA GLN A 171 17.37 34.78 -40.22
C GLN A 171 17.49 33.58 -41.18
N GLU A 172 18.51 33.54 -42.03
CA GLU A 172 18.72 32.47 -43.01
C GLU A 172 18.96 31.12 -42.33
N ARG A 173 19.83 31.09 -41.31
CA ARG A 173 20.09 29.87 -40.51
C ARG A 173 18.87 29.45 -39.69
N TYR A 174 18.07 30.41 -39.21
CA TYR A 174 16.83 30.11 -38.51
C TYR A 174 15.82 29.48 -39.46
N ASP A 175 15.61 30.07 -40.65
CA ASP A 175 14.65 29.58 -41.64
C ASP A 175 15.05 28.19 -42.18
N GLU A 176 16.36 27.91 -42.33
CA GLU A 176 16.86 26.58 -42.69
C GLU A 176 16.62 25.52 -41.60
N ALA A 177 16.68 25.89 -40.33
CA ALA A 177 16.57 24.95 -39.20
C ALA A 177 15.13 24.83 -38.64
N CYS A 178 14.30 25.86 -38.83
CA CYS A 178 12.96 25.94 -38.27
C CYS A 178 12.01 25.00 -39.01
N PRO A 179 11.35 24.06 -38.32
CA PRO A 179 10.33 23.22 -38.96
C PRO A 179 9.23 24.05 -39.62
N ALA A 180 8.66 23.53 -40.70
CA ALA A 180 7.49 24.12 -41.32
C ALA A 180 6.34 24.22 -40.30
N GLU A 181 5.68 25.39 -40.26
CA GLU A 181 4.58 25.70 -39.34
C GLU A 181 4.97 25.60 -37.86
N PHE A 182 6.27 25.63 -37.51
CA PHE A 182 6.72 25.52 -36.12
C PHE A 182 5.97 26.47 -35.19
N GLN A 183 5.52 25.93 -34.06
CA GLN A 183 4.70 26.62 -33.06
C GLN A 183 3.30 27.04 -33.50
N SER A 184 2.85 26.78 -34.73
CA SER A 184 1.44 27.03 -35.08
C SER A 184 0.51 26.11 -34.28
N ALA A 185 -0.76 26.50 -34.13
CA ALA A 185 -1.79 25.70 -33.49
C ALA A 185 -1.90 24.29 -34.10
N GLU A 186 -1.78 24.20 -35.42
CA GLU A 186 -1.81 22.97 -36.20
C GLU A 186 -0.57 22.12 -35.93
N TYR A 187 0.61 22.75 -35.88
CA TYR A 187 1.84 22.08 -35.49
C TYR A 187 1.74 21.54 -34.07
N CYS A 188 1.29 22.34 -33.10
CA CYS A 188 1.13 21.91 -31.72
C CYS A 188 0.09 20.80 -31.57
N LYS A 189 -1.00 20.82 -32.35
CA LYS A 189 -1.98 19.72 -32.40
C LYS A 189 -1.37 18.44 -32.95
N ARG A 190 -0.64 18.51 -34.07
CA ARG A 190 0.08 17.36 -34.66
C ARG A 190 1.18 16.80 -33.76
N ASN A 191 1.71 17.60 -32.82
CA ASN A 191 2.69 17.15 -31.83
C ASN A 191 2.07 16.89 -30.45
N GLY A 192 0.74 16.83 -30.35
CA GLY A 192 0.03 16.42 -29.13
C GLY A 192 0.00 17.43 -27.98
N ALA A 193 0.48 18.66 -28.19
CA ALA A 193 0.46 19.73 -27.20
C ALA A 193 -0.90 20.46 -27.14
N VAL A 194 -1.72 20.37 -28.19
CA VAL A 194 -3.04 21.02 -28.34
C VAL A 194 -4.08 19.99 -28.75
N ASP A 195 -5.29 20.09 -28.18
CA ASP A 195 -6.40 19.16 -28.44
C ASP A 195 -7.17 19.53 -29.70
N VAL A 196 -7.53 20.82 -29.81
CA VAL A 196 -8.37 21.36 -30.89
C VAL A 196 -7.69 22.58 -31.47
N ALA A 197 -7.47 22.60 -32.77
CA ALA A 197 -7.08 23.80 -33.53
C ALA A 197 -8.27 24.19 -34.43
N THR A 198 -8.76 25.43 -34.33
CA THR A 198 -10.00 25.83 -34.99
C THR A 198 -10.08 27.34 -35.26
N ASP A 199 -10.80 27.72 -36.32
CA ASP A 199 -11.12 29.11 -36.65
C ASP A 199 -12.20 29.71 -35.73
N ASP A 200 -12.97 28.86 -35.02
CA ASP A 200 -13.96 29.28 -34.03
C ASP A 200 -13.68 28.68 -32.63
N PRO A 201 -12.67 29.18 -31.91
CA PRO A 201 -12.34 28.71 -30.58
C PRO A 201 -13.48 28.87 -29.58
N LYS A 202 -14.27 29.95 -29.72
CA LYS A 202 -15.38 30.22 -28.81
C LYS A 202 -16.50 29.20 -29.00
N GLY A 203 -16.89 28.91 -30.24
CA GLY A 203 -17.87 27.86 -30.55
C GLY A 203 -17.40 26.50 -30.07
N ALA A 204 -16.13 26.16 -30.29
CA ALA A 204 -15.54 24.92 -29.78
C ALA A 204 -15.61 24.82 -28.25
N VAL A 205 -15.20 25.87 -27.53
CA VAL A 205 -15.30 25.93 -26.07
C VAL A 205 -16.73 25.75 -25.58
N LEU A 206 -17.70 26.47 -26.17
CA LEU A 206 -19.09 26.37 -25.77
C LEU A 206 -19.66 24.97 -26.03
N LYS A 207 -19.30 24.34 -27.16
CA LYS A 207 -19.67 22.97 -27.47
C LYS A 207 -19.08 21.99 -26.45
N ILE A 208 -17.79 22.11 -26.14
CA ILE A 208 -17.09 21.27 -25.16
C ILE A 208 -17.67 21.44 -23.76
N LEU A 209 -17.86 22.67 -23.29
CA LEU A 209 -18.49 22.95 -22.00
C LEU A 209 -19.92 22.42 -21.97
N GLY A 210 -20.67 22.57 -23.07
CA GLY A 210 -21.99 22.00 -23.20
C GLY A 210 -21.99 20.49 -23.00
N LEU A 211 -20.99 19.77 -23.51
CA LEU A 211 -20.84 18.34 -23.29
C LEU A 211 -20.43 18.02 -21.84
N LEU A 212 -19.41 18.68 -21.31
CA LEU A 212 -18.88 18.42 -19.95
C LEU A 212 -19.83 18.83 -18.82
N THR A 213 -20.71 19.80 -19.06
CA THR A 213 -21.67 20.31 -18.07
C THR A 213 -23.10 19.86 -18.34
N ALA A 214 -23.37 19.19 -19.46
CA ALA A 214 -24.68 18.61 -19.74
C ALA A 214 -25.04 17.62 -18.63
N LYS A 215 -26.28 17.71 -18.16
CA LYS A 215 -26.86 16.65 -17.35
C LYS A 215 -26.94 15.38 -18.18
N SER A 216 -26.77 14.24 -17.53
CA SER A 216 -26.99 12.94 -18.16
C SER A 216 -28.41 12.88 -18.72
N GLY A 217 -28.54 12.88 -20.04
CA GLY A 217 -29.81 12.68 -20.72
C GLY A 217 -30.23 11.22 -20.83
N ASP A 218 -31.40 11.01 -21.41
CA ASP A 218 -31.96 9.67 -21.60
C ASP A 218 -31.13 8.86 -22.61
N LEU A 219 -30.98 7.57 -22.31
CA LEU A 219 -30.38 6.63 -23.25
C LEU A 219 -31.37 6.31 -24.38
N PRO A 220 -30.89 6.13 -25.63
CA PRO A 220 -31.75 5.80 -26.74
C PRO A 220 -32.58 4.52 -26.47
N LYS A 221 -33.73 4.40 -27.13
CA LYS A 221 -34.53 3.18 -27.01
C LYS A 221 -33.81 2.04 -27.72
N PRO A 222 -33.62 0.87 -27.07
CA PRO A 222 -33.01 -0.27 -27.72
C PRO A 222 -33.98 -0.83 -28.77
N GLU A 223 -33.78 -0.45 -30.03
CA GLU A 223 -34.48 -0.99 -31.19
C GLU A 223 -33.46 -1.72 -32.06
N ALA A 224 -33.35 -3.03 -31.88
CA ALA A 224 -32.50 -3.89 -32.70
C ALA A 224 -33.38 -4.83 -33.54
N THR A 225 -33.09 -4.93 -34.83
CA THR A 225 -33.71 -5.92 -35.71
C THR A 225 -33.38 -7.32 -35.21
N PRO A 226 -34.38 -8.21 -35.02
CA PRO A 226 -34.15 -9.59 -34.61
C PRO A 226 -33.10 -10.27 -35.49
N VAL A 227 -32.27 -11.11 -34.88
CA VAL A 227 -31.28 -11.90 -35.61
C VAL A 227 -31.98 -13.12 -36.22
N THR A 228 -31.81 -13.35 -37.51
CA THR A 228 -32.34 -14.54 -38.20
C THR A 228 -31.51 -15.77 -37.85
N GLU A 229 -32.06 -16.98 -38.01
CA GLU A 229 -31.29 -18.21 -37.79
C GLU A 229 -30.15 -18.36 -38.81
N GLU A 230 -30.34 -17.89 -40.05
CA GLU A 230 -29.29 -17.87 -41.08
C GLU A 230 -28.09 -17.00 -40.68
N GLU A 231 -28.33 -15.84 -40.06
CA GLU A 231 -27.28 -14.98 -39.52
C GLU A 231 -26.50 -15.65 -38.37
N LYS A 232 -27.13 -16.55 -37.60
CA LYS A 232 -26.49 -17.26 -36.48
C LYS A 232 -25.66 -18.46 -36.92
N GLU A 233 -26.08 -19.16 -37.97
CA GLU A 233 -25.42 -20.36 -38.50
C GLU A 233 -24.20 -20.02 -39.38
N LYS A 234 -24.07 -18.77 -39.83
CA LYS A 234 -22.97 -18.36 -40.70
C LYS A 234 -21.62 -18.42 -39.96
N MET A 235 -20.74 -19.28 -40.45
CA MET A 235 -19.36 -19.36 -39.96
C MET A 235 -18.59 -18.08 -40.31
N PRO A 236 -17.91 -17.44 -39.35
CA PRO A 236 -17.15 -16.24 -39.62
C PRO A 236 -15.83 -16.52 -40.35
N ASP A 237 -15.41 -15.53 -41.13
CA ASP A 237 -14.15 -15.53 -41.87
C ASP A 237 -13.33 -14.32 -41.44
N TYR A 238 -12.17 -14.56 -40.81
CA TYR A 238 -11.31 -13.47 -40.33
C TYR A 238 -10.81 -12.57 -41.48
N ALA A 239 -10.75 -13.04 -42.73
CA ALA A 239 -10.41 -12.19 -43.88
C ALA A 239 -11.50 -11.15 -44.13
N VAL A 240 -12.77 -11.47 -43.83
CA VAL A 240 -13.88 -10.52 -43.92
C VAL A 240 -13.69 -9.39 -42.94
N SER A 241 -13.14 -9.61 -41.73
CA SER A 241 -12.86 -8.55 -40.74
C SER A 241 -12.02 -7.38 -41.28
N ARG A 242 -11.24 -7.61 -42.35
CA ARG A 242 -10.37 -6.62 -43.02
C ARG A 242 -11.00 -5.96 -44.23
N SER A 243 -12.22 -6.35 -44.57
CA SER A 243 -12.92 -5.82 -45.72
C SER A 243 -13.07 -4.31 -45.56
N MET A 244 -12.55 -3.58 -46.54
CA MET A 244 -12.71 -2.12 -46.62
C MET A 244 -14.18 -1.70 -46.78
N LYS A 245 -15.08 -2.65 -47.05
CA LYS A 245 -16.52 -2.40 -47.13
C LYS A 245 -17.21 -2.44 -45.76
N ARG A 246 -16.53 -2.84 -44.68
CA ARG A 246 -17.14 -2.93 -43.34
C ARG A 246 -17.15 -1.58 -42.63
N PRO A 247 -18.15 -1.33 -41.77
CA PRO A 247 -18.13 -0.17 -40.88
C PRO A 247 -16.88 -0.20 -39.99
N GLN A 248 -16.16 0.92 -39.95
CA GLN A 248 -15.03 1.18 -39.09
C GLN A 248 -15.43 2.22 -38.03
N PHE A 249 -14.49 2.57 -37.14
CA PHE A 249 -14.77 3.51 -36.05
C PHE A 249 -15.38 4.83 -36.55
N GLY A 250 -14.84 5.44 -37.62
CA GLY A 250 -15.36 6.68 -38.19
C GLY A 250 -16.83 6.58 -38.61
N ASP A 251 -17.23 5.51 -39.29
CA ASP A 251 -18.62 5.35 -39.74
C ASP A 251 -19.56 5.15 -38.55
N VAL A 252 -19.14 4.36 -37.56
CA VAL A 252 -19.91 4.12 -36.33
C VAL A 252 -20.04 5.40 -35.52
N LEU A 253 -18.97 6.21 -35.48
CA LEU A 253 -18.96 7.51 -34.84
C LEU A 253 -20.00 8.43 -35.48
N ASP A 254 -20.00 8.53 -36.81
CA ASP A 254 -20.92 9.40 -37.56
C ASP A 254 -22.39 8.97 -37.45
N VAL A 255 -22.65 7.67 -37.30
CA VAL A 255 -24.01 7.12 -37.23
C VAL A 255 -24.59 7.13 -35.81
N LEU A 256 -23.80 6.77 -34.79
CA LEU A 256 -24.31 6.57 -33.42
C LEU A 256 -24.14 7.79 -32.52
N PHE A 257 -23.28 8.73 -32.91
CA PHE A 257 -22.91 9.85 -32.06
C PHE A 257 -23.16 11.17 -32.76
N SER A 258 -23.70 12.11 -31.99
CA SER A 258 -23.83 13.50 -32.40
C SER A 258 -22.87 14.38 -31.60
N ASP A 259 -22.67 15.61 -32.05
CA ASP A 259 -21.85 16.60 -31.37
C ASP A 259 -20.41 16.15 -31.03
N PHE A 260 -19.83 15.24 -31.80
CA PHE A 260 -18.46 14.80 -31.56
C PHE A 260 -17.47 15.98 -31.58
N VAL A 261 -16.59 16.01 -30.58
CA VAL A 261 -15.45 16.91 -30.47
C VAL A 261 -14.22 16.06 -30.22
N GLU A 262 -13.41 15.90 -31.27
CA GLU A 262 -12.13 15.20 -31.18
C GLU A 262 -11.17 15.97 -30.27
N LEU A 263 -10.53 15.25 -29.35
CA LEU A 263 -9.48 15.79 -28.48
C LEU A 263 -8.17 15.04 -28.78
N SER A 264 -7.31 15.65 -29.58
CA SER A 264 -6.11 15.00 -30.12
C SER A 264 -4.92 15.06 -29.14
N GLY A 265 -4.03 14.06 -29.23
CA GLY A 265 -2.71 14.10 -28.59
C GLY A 265 -2.62 13.51 -27.19
N ASP A 266 -1.39 13.26 -26.73
CA ASP A 266 -1.12 12.77 -25.38
C ASP A 266 -1.02 13.87 -24.32
N GLY A 267 -1.16 15.13 -24.73
CA GLY A 267 -1.01 16.31 -23.86
C GLY A 267 0.44 16.70 -23.57
N GLN A 268 1.41 16.02 -24.19
CA GLN A 268 2.84 16.24 -24.02
C GLN A 268 3.49 16.53 -25.38
N VAL A 269 3.94 15.48 -26.08
CA VAL A 269 4.80 15.58 -27.28
C VAL A 269 4.41 14.59 -28.38
N GLY A 270 3.37 13.78 -28.16
CA GLY A 270 2.96 12.73 -29.07
C GLY A 270 1.53 12.90 -29.55
N SER A 271 1.32 12.70 -30.85
CA SER A 271 -0.01 12.44 -31.41
C SER A 271 -0.03 11.09 -32.11
N ASP A 272 -1.23 10.58 -32.34
CA ASP A 272 -1.44 9.34 -33.04
C ASP A 272 -2.59 9.51 -34.03
N SER A 273 -2.42 8.93 -35.21
CA SER A 273 -3.41 9.00 -36.27
C SER A 273 -4.37 7.80 -36.27
N CYS A 274 -4.06 6.75 -35.52
CA CYS A 274 -4.91 5.58 -35.35
C CYS A 274 -5.95 5.83 -34.24
N ILE A 275 -5.53 6.15 -33.02
CA ILE A 275 -6.44 6.43 -31.91
C ILE A 275 -7.09 7.79 -32.11
N LYS A 276 -8.39 7.76 -32.37
CA LYS A 276 -9.26 8.94 -32.37
C LYS A 276 -10.18 8.87 -31.17
N GLY A 277 -10.43 10.00 -30.53
CA GLY A 277 -11.37 10.03 -29.43
C GLY A 277 -11.66 11.42 -28.92
N GLY A 278 -12.68 11.53 -28.06
CA GLY A 278 -13.16 12.80 -27.58
C GLY A 278 -14.53 12.71 -26.94
N LEU A 279 -15.19 13.86 -26.83
CA LEU A 279 -16.52 13.98 -26.24
C LEU A 279 -17.58 13.85 -27.33
N ALA A 280 -18.67 13.15 -27.04
CA ALA A 280 -19.80 13.00 -27.94
C ALA A 280 -21.11 12.86 -27.18
N ARG A 281 -22.23 13.09 -27.88
CA ARG A 281 -23.55 12.62 -27.45
C ARG A 281 -23.85 11.27 -28.07
N PHE A 282 -24.14 10.30 -27.23
CA PHE A 282 -24.67 9.00 -27.63
C PHE A 282 -26.20 9.07 -27.61
N GLY A 283 -26.82 8.88 -28.78
CA GLY A 283 -28.22 9.28 -28.99
C GLY A 283 -28.40 10.81 -28.93
N ASP A 284 -29.59 11.26 -28.52
CA ASP A 284 -29.93 12.70 -28.54
C ASP A 284 -29.38 13.49 -27.33
N GLU A 285 -29.09 12.82 -26.21
CA GLU A 285 -28.84 13.53 -24.94
C GLU A 285 -27.74 12.99 -24.02
N ARG A 286 -27.20 11.77 -24.21
CA ARG A 286 -26.22 11.22 -23.25
C ARG A 286 -24.78 11.55 -23.62
N THR A 287 -24.12 12.40 -22.83
CA THR A 287 -22.68 12.66 -23.01
C THR A 287 -21.82 11.47 -22.60
N VAL A 288 -20.86 11.13 -23.46
CA VAL A 288 -19.87 10.05 -23.26
C VAL A 288 -18.50 10.47 -23.77
N VAL A 289 -17.47 9.79 -23.30
CA VAL A 289 -16.15 9.79 -23.94
C VAL A 289 -16.07 8.60 -24.88
N VAL A 290 -15.81 8.86 -26.16
CA VAL A 290 -15.67 7.83 -27.18
C VAL A 290 -14.21 7.75 -27.64
N ILE A 291 -13.67 6.55 -27.76
CA ILE A 291 -12.29 6.28 -28.18
C ILE A 291 -12.33 5.15 -29.19
N GLY A 292 -11.61 5.24 -30.30
CA GLY A 292 -11.56 4.13 -31.25
C GLY A 292 -10.32 4.09 -32.12
N CYS A 293 -10.00 2.88 -32.58
CA CYS A 293 -8.98 2.66 -33.58
C CYS A 293 -9.55 3.00 -34.97
N GLN A 294 -9.00 4.05 -35.58
CA GLN A 294 -9.26 4.41 -36.97
C GLN A 294 -8.27 3.66 -37.86
N LYS A 295 -8.79 3.10 -38.96
CA LYS A 295 -8.01 2.37 -39.96
C LYS A 295 -8.12 2.95 -41.36
N GLY A 296 -9.30 3.41 -41.76
CA GLY A 296 -9.56 3.98 -43.09
C GLY A 296 -9.99 2.95 -44.15
N HIS A 297 -10.72 3.42 -45.17
CA HIS A 297 -11.32 2.58 -46.23
C HIS A 297 -10.50 2.51 -47.52
N THR A 298 -9.47 3.34 -47.66
CA THR A 298 -8.53 3.30 -48.79
C THR A 298 -7.12 2.95 -48.30
N PRO A 299 -6.25 2.41 -49.17
CA PRO A 299 -4.84 2.19 -48.83
C PRO A 299 -4.12 3.46 -48.34
N GLY A 300 -4.49 4.62 -48.87
CA GLY A 300 -3.94 5.91 -48.43
C GLY A 300 -4.37 6.25 -47.01
N ASP A 301 -5.65 6.05 -46.67
CA ASP A 301 -6.16 6.25 -45.32
C ASP A 301 -5.48 5.30 -44.32
N MET A 302 -5.31 4.04 -44.70
CA MET A 302 -4.59 3.05 -43.89
C MET A 302 -3.16 3.49 -43.61
N GLN A 303 -2.42 3.94 -44.63
CA GLN A 303 -1.08 4.44 -44.41
C GLN A 303 -1.06 5.65 -43.47
N ALA A 304 -2.03 6.57 -43.62
CA ALA A 304 -2.14 7.74 -42.75
C ALA A 304 -2.48 7.35 -41.30
N ALA A 305 -3.25 6.29 -41.08
CA ALA A 305 -3.67 5.80 -39.78
C ALA A 305 -2.78 4.68 -39.21
N ASN A 306 -1.52 4.59 -39.61
CA ASN A 306 -0.59 3.53 -39.17
C ASN A 306 -1.13 2.11 -39.36
N TYR A 307 -1.91 1.89 -40.43
CA TYR A 307 -2.63 0.67 -40.75
C TYR A 307 -3.59 0.20 -39.65
N GLY A 308 -4.13 1.13 -38.87
CA GLY A 308 -4.97 0.83 -37.71
C GLY A 308 -4.16 0.36 -36.50
N MET A 309 -2.85 0.62 -36.43
CA MET A 309 -2.01 0.24 -35.30
C MET A 309 -1.67 1.45 -34.43
N PRO A 310 -2.11 1.50 -33.17
CA PRO A 310 -1.80 2.61 -32.27
C PRO A 310 -0.31 2.71 -31.92
N SER A 311 0.21 3.94 -31.91
CA SER A 311 1.52 4.27 -31.32
C SER A 311 1.42 4.50 -29.80
N PRO A 312 2.55 4.68 -29.08
CA PRO A 312 2.52 4.97 -27.65
C PRO A 312 1.75 6.25 -27.32
N ALA A 313 1.82 7.24 -28.21
CA ALA A 313 1.05 8.48 -28.09
C ALA A 313 -0.46 8.22 -28.18
N GLY A 314 -0.88 7.24 -28.98
CA GLY A 314 -2.28 6.84 -29.10
C GLY A 314 -2.81 6.25 -27.81
N TYR A 315 -2.06 5.34 -27.19
CA TYR A 315 -2.41 4.80 -25.87
C TYR A 315 -2.47 5.89 -24.81
N ARG A 316 -1.51 6.83 -24.77
CA ARG A 316 -1.53 7.95 -23.82
C ARG A 316 -2.69 8.92 -24.07
N THR A 317 -3.07 9.13 -25.33
CA THR A 317 -4.29 9.87 -25.70
C THR A 317 -5.51 9.18 -25.10
N ALA A 318 -5.65 7.87 -25.29
CA ALA A 318 -6.73 7.08 -24.71
C ALA A 318 -6.74 7.15 -23.17
N LYS A 319 -5.57 7.05 -22.52
CA LYS A 319 -5.41 7.23 -21.05
C LYS A 319 -5.96 8.57 -20.59
N ARG A 320 -5.59 9.64 -21.29
CA ARG A 320 -5.99 11.01 -20.95
C ARG A 320 -7.50 11.19 -21.10
N LEU A 321 -8.08 10.65 -22.17
CA LEU A 321 -9.53 10.66 -22.39
C LEU A 321 -10.30 9.88 -21.32
N MET A 322 -9.79 8.71 -20.92
CA MET A 322 -10.36 7.93 -19.81
C MET A 322 -10.31 8.69 -18.48
N GLY A 323 -9.18 9.36 -18.18
CA GLY A 323 -9.05 10.21 -16.99
C GLY A 323 -9.95 11.45 -17.02
N LEU A 324 -10.20 12.01 -18.20
CA LEU A 324 -11.20 13.06 -18.41
C LEU A 324 -12.60 12.52 -18.11
N ALA A 325 -12.93 11.34 -18.64
CA ALA A 325 -14.22 10.69 -18.42
C ALA A 325 -14.49 10.46 -16.93
N GLU A 326 -13.53 9.88 -16.20
CA GLU A 326 -13.64 9.62 -14.77
C GLU A 326 -13.84 10.90 -13.96
N ARG A 327 -13.08 11.96 -14.28
CA ARG A 327 -13.17 13.26 -13.60
C ARG A 327 -14.55 13.89 -13.69
N PHE A 328 -15.22 13.72 -14.83
CA PHE A 328 -16.55 14.28 -15.10
C PHE A 328 -17.69 13.27 -14.97
N GLY A 329 -17.41 12.04 -14.51
CA GLY A 329 -18.42 10.99 -14.35
C GLY A 329 -19.05 10.53 -15.66
N LEU A 330 -18.35 10.68 -16.79
CA LEU A 330 -18.85 10.32 -18.12
C LEU A 330 -18.53 8.86 -18.43
N PRO A 331 -19.48 8.09 -19.01
CA PRO A 331 -19.17 6.74 -19.52
C PRO A 331 -18.13 6.77 -20.63
N VAL A 332 -17.32 5.72 -20.70
CA VAL A 332 -16.35 5.49 -21.77
C VAL A 332 -16.89 4.44 -22.72
N ILE A 333 -16.89 4.73 -24.02
CA ILE A 333 -17.19 3.75 -25.07
C ILE A 333 -15.96 3.61 -25.96
N THR A 334 -15.45 2.39 -26.08
CA THR A 334 -14.28 2.10 -26.92
C THR A 334 -14.61 1.24 -28.12
N PHE A 335 -14.01 1.55 -29.27
CA PHE A 335 -14.17 0.82 -30.52
C PHE A 335 -12.82 0.27 -31.00
N VAL A 336 -12.75 -1.04 -31.18
CA VAL A 336 -11.49 -1.73 -31.47
C VAL A 336 -11.52 -2.22 -32.91
N ASP A 337 -10.59 -1.71 -33.72
CA ASP A 337 -10.29 -2.18 -35.06
C ASP A 337 -8.80 -2.01 -35.35
N THR A 338 -8.00 -2.92 -34.80
CA THR A 338 -6.54 -2.90 -34.88
C THR A 338 -5.98 -4.31 -34.96
N CYS A 339 -4.99 -4.51 -35.85
CA CYS A 339 -4.25 -5.77 -35.92
C CYS A 339 -3.12 -5.88 -34.88
N GLY A 340 -2.86 -4.81 -34.12
CA GLY A 340 -1.79 -4.77 -33.12
C GLY A 340 -1.28 -3.37 -32.82
N ALA A 341 -0.34 -3.28 -31.88
CA ALA A 341 0.36 -2.04 -31.59
C ALA A 341 1.37 -1.73 -32.71
N TRP A 342 1.64 -0.46 -33.01
CA TRP A 342 2.56 -0.07 -34.09
C TRP A 342 4.00 -0.56 -33.82
N PRO A 343 4.51 -1.55 -34.58
CA PRO A 343 5.76 -2.24 -34.24
C PRO A 343 6.95 -1.54 -34.89
N SER A 344 7.27 -0.32 -34.45
CA SER A 344 8.37 0.49 -35.02
C SER A 344 9.42 0.87 -33.99
N PHE A 345 10.67 1.10 -34.43
CA PHE A 345 11.73 1.58 -33.53
C PHE A 345 11.35 2.86 -32.77
N PRO A 346 10.71 3.88 -33.38
CA PRO A 346 10.25 5.05 -32.64
C PRO A 346 9.20 4.73 -31.57
N ALA A 347 8.28 3.78 -31.84
CA ALA A 347 7.28 3.36 -30.87
C ALA A 347 7.92 2.65 -29.66
N GLU A 348 8.86 1.74 -29.89
CA GLU A 348 9.61 1.06 -28.82
C GLU A 348 10.43 2.05 -27.99
N ASN A 349 11.17 2.96 -28.64
CA ASN A 349 11.95 4.00 -27.97
C ASN A 349 11.08 4.95 -27.13
N SER A 350 9.83 5.14 -27.53
CA SER A 350 8.87 6.00 -26.82
C SER A 350 8.07 5.25 -25.74
N GLY A 351 8.36 3.97 -25.50
CA GLY A 351 7.77 3.18 -24.40
C GLY A 351 6.43 2.51 -24.73
N GLN A 352 6.32 1.82 -25.87
CA GLN A 352 5.08 1.14 -26.30
C GLN A 352 4.51 0.18 -25.24
N SER A 353 5.34 -0.65 -24.62
CA SER A 353 4.88 -1.58 -23.57
C SER A 353 4.41 -0.86 -22.31
N GLU A 354 5.07 0.23 -21.92
CA GLU A 354 4.65 1.05 -20.78
C GLU A 354 3.29 1.68 -21.04
N ALA A 355 3.09 2.28 -22.22
CA ALA A 355 1.84 2.95 -22.56
C ALA A 355 0.65 1.97 -22.58
N ILE A 356 0.85 0.75 -23.11
CA ILE A 356 -0.17 -0.32 -23.07
C ILE A 356 -0.43 -0.75 -21.62
N ALA A 357 0.60 -1.07 -20.84
CA ALA A 357 0.44 -1.55 -19.45
C ALA A 357 -0.25 -0.51 -18.55
N THR A 358 0.09 0.77 -18.73
CA THR A 358 -0.53 1.88 -18.03
C THR A 358 -2.01 2.00 -18.40
N ASN A 359 -2.38 1.85 -19.67
CA ASN A 359 -3.79 1.82 -20.07
C ASN A 359 -4.56 0.66 -19.47
N LEU A 360 -3.98 -0.54 -19.41
CA LEU A 360 -4.62 -1.69 -18.77
C LEU A 360 -4.93 -1.41 -17.29
N THR A 361 -3.99 -0.77 -16.60
CA THR A 361 -4.17 -0.37 -15.20
C THR A 361 -5.27 0.69 -15.05
N VAL A 362 -5.30 1.69 -15.94
CA VAL A 362 -6.34 2.73 -15.93
C VAL A 362 -7.71 2.12 -16.19
N MET A 363 -7.88 1.34 -17.25
CA MET A 363 -9.16 0.69 -17.57
C MET A 363 -9.65 -0.22 -16.45
N ALA A 364 -8.74 -0.96 -15.78
CA ALA A 364 -9.10 -1.77 -14.62
C ALA A 364 -9.68 -0.91 -13.48
N GLY A 365 -9.07 0.24 -13.20
CA GLY A 365 -9.44 1.13 -12.09
C GLY A 365 -10.54 2.17 -12.35
N LEU A 366 -11.02 2.31 -13.60
CA LEU A 366 -11.97 3.38 -13.99
C LEU A 366 -13.29 3.37 -13.20
N LYS A 367 -13.59 4.46 -12.49
CA LYS A 367 -14.82 4.57 -11.69
C LYS A 367 -16.10 4.91 -12.48
N VAL A 368 -16.02 4.90 -13.81
CA VAL A 368 -17.14 5.16 -14.73
C VAL A 368 -17.41 3.92 -15.58
N PRO A 369 -18.65 3.74 -16.10
CA PRO A 369 -18.96 2.63 -16.97
C PRO A 369 -18.08 2.65 -18.22
N MET A 370 -17.47 1.52 -18.55
CA MET A 370 -16.68 1.35 -19.76
C MET A 370 -17.25 0.22 -20.62
N ILE A 371 -17.64 0.53 -21.86
CA ILE A 371 -18.17 -0.43 -22.82
C ILE A 371 -17.25 -0.49 -24.03
N THR A 372 -16.87 -1.69 -24.42
CA THR A 372 -16.01 -1.92 -25.59
C THR A 372 -16.80 -2.61 -26.69
N VAL A 373 -16.57 -2.22 -27.94
CA VAL A 373 -17.09 -2.88 -29.14
C VAL A 373 -15.93 -3.19 -30.09
N VAL A 374 -15.71 -4.46 -30.41
CA VAL A 374 -14.74 -4.89 -31.43
C VAL A 374 -15.43 -4.92 -32.79
N LEU A 375 -15.01 -4.07 -33.73
CA LEU A 375 -15.64 -3.86 -35.04
C LEU A 375 -15.05 -4.76 -36.14
N GLY A 376 -13.73 -4.88 -36.15
CA GLY A 376 -13.00 -5.61 -37.20
C GLY A 376 -11.90 -6.46 -36.60
N GLU A 377 -10.70 -5.92 -36.57
CA GLU A 377 -9.54 -6.62 -36.00
C GLU A 377 -9.34 -6.29 -34.52
N GLY A 378 -9.01 -7.29 -33.72
CA GLY A 378 -8.52 -7.12 -32.35
C GLY A 378 -7.24 -7.93 -32.20
N GLY A 379 -6.08 -7.34 -32.45
CA GLY A 379 -4.80 -8.02 -32.37
C GLY A 379 -4.00 -7.65 -31.13
N SER A 380 -3.53 -8.65 -30.39
CA SER A 380 -2.50 -8.55 -29.35
C SER A 380 -2.81 -7.63 -28.16
N GLY A 381 -1.78 -7.36 -27.35
CA GLY A 381 -1.81 -6.31 -26.34
C GLY A 381 -2.17 -4.94 -26.92
N GLY A 382 -1.97 -4.74 -28.23
CA GLY A 382 -2.32 -3.50 -28.90
C GLY A 382 -3.82 -3.20 -28.93
N ALA A 383 -4.65 -4.19 -29.24
CA ALA A 383 -6.10 -4.09 -29.08
C ALA A 383 -6.49 -4.04 -27.59
N LEU A 384 -5.90 -4.91 -26.76
CA LEU A 384 -6.23 -5.01 -25.34
C LEU A 384 -6.01 -3.69 -24.59
N GLY A 385 -5.04 -2.88 -25.00
CA GLY A 385 -4.73 -1.56 -24.45
C GLY A 385 -5.85 -0.52 -24.58
N VAL A 386 -6.95 -0.82 -25.28
CA VAL A 386 -8.17 0.01 -25.34
C VAL A 386 -9.48 -0.82 -25.25
N ALA A 387 -9.39 -2.12 -25.02
CA ALA A 387 -10.52 -3.05 -25.16
C ALA A 387 -11.04 -3.63 -23.83
N MET A 388 -10.52 -3.16 -22.69
CA MET A 388 -10.90 -3.68 -21.38
C MET A 388 -12.09 -2.91 -20.80
N GLY A 389 -13.29 -3.49 -20.78
CA GLY A 389 -14.52 -2.82 -20.32
C GLY A 389 -15.40 -3.68 -19.41
N ASN A 390 -16.33 -3.02 -18.72
CA ASN A 390 -17.42 -3.66 -17.95
C ASN A 390 -18.23 -4.61 -18.83
N ALA A 391 -18.48 -4.21 -20.08
CA ALA A 391 -19.00 -5.07 -21.15
C ALA A 391 -18.16 -4.95 -22.43
N VAL A 392 -17.98 -6.07 -23.12
CA VAL A 392 -17.26 -6.21 -24.38
C VAL A 392 -18.23 -6.84 -25.39
N GLY A 393 -18.64 -6.07 -26.38
CA GLY A 393 -19.40 -6.52 -27.53
C GLY A 393 -18.47 -6.75 -28.72
N MET A 394 -18.84 -7.64 -29.62
CA MET A 394 -18.01 -7.94 -30.78
C MET A 394 -18.87 -8.26 -32.00
N LEU A 395 -18.56 -7.64 -33.14
CA LEU A 395 -19.23 -7.92 -34.39
C LEU A 395 -18.99 -9.37 -34.85
N SER A 396 -19.99 -10.02 -35.43
CA SER A 396 -19.96 -11.47 -35.70
C SER A 396 -18.82 -11.94 -36.62
N GLN A 397 -18.37 -11.11 -37.56
CA GLN A 397 -17.26 -11.39 -38.49
C GLN A 397 -15.95 -10.73 -38.06
N ALA A 398 -15.91 -10.05 -36.91
CA ALA A 398 -14.68 -9.55 -36.32
C ALA A 398 -13.84 -10.72 -35.77
N TYR A 399 -12.56 -10.47 -35.52
CA TYR A 399 -11.73 -11.36 -34.70
C TYR A 399 -11.08 -10.59 -33.54
N TYR A 400 -10.82 -11.29 -32.43
CA TYR A 400 -10.05 -10.76 -31.32
C TYR A 400 -9.12 -11.85 -30.77
N GLY A 401 -7.80 -11.64 -30.87
CA GLY A 401 -6.81 -12.68 -30.61
C GLY A 401 -5.44 -12.13 -30.21
N VAL A 402 -4.54 -13.03 -29.80
CA VAL A 402 -3.19 -12.70 -29.33
C VAL A 402 -2.32 -12.04 -30.40
N ILE A 403 -2.58 -12.36 -31.68
CA ILE A 403 -1.92 -11.79 -32.86
C ILE A 403 -2.83 -12.06 -34.08
N SER A 404 -2.58 -11.42 -35.22
CA SER A 404 -3.26 -11.78 -36.47
C SER A 404 -2.99 -13.25 -36.86
N PRO A 405 -3.92 -13.92 -37.55
CA PRO A 405 -3.73 -15.31 -38.00
C PRO A 405 -2.48 -15.50 -38.87
N GLU A 406 -2.11 -14.52 -39.70
CA GLU A 406 -0.87 -14.52 -40.47
C GLU A 406 0.36 -14.40 -39.57
N GLY A 407 0.29 -13.56 -38.54
CA GLY A 407 1.34 -13.46 -37.54
C GLY A 407 1.54 -14.79 -36.81
N ALA A 408 0.44 -15.42 -36.38
CA ALA A 408 0.48 -16.75 -35.78
C ALA A 408 1.04 -17.82 -36.73
N ALA A 409 0.59 -17.86 -37.98
CA ALA A 409 1.08 -18.79 -39.00
C ALA A 409 2.56 -18.57 -39.32
N SER A 410 3.03 -17.33 -39.32
CA SER A 410 4.44 -17.01 -39.55
C SER A 410 5.36 -17.50 -38.43
N ILE A 411 4.86 -17.55 -37.18
CA ILE A 411 5.62 -17.96 -35.98
C ILE A 411 5.55 -19.47 -35.78
N LEU A 412 4.33 -20.03 -35.86
CA LEU A 412 4.05 -21.44 -35.56
C LEU A 412 4.22 -22.35 -36.78
N GLY A 413 4.03 -21.81 -37.99
CA GLY A 413 4.13 -22.56 -39.24
C GLY A 413 5.56 -23.04 -39.51
N ARG A 414 5.64 -24.18 -40.21
CA ARG A 414 6.89 -24.79 -40.65
C ARG A 414 6.74 -25.10 -42.14
N TYR A 415 7.50 -24.39 -42.99
CA TYR A 415 7.41 -24.50 -44.44
C TYR A 415 8.73 -24.99 -45.02
N GLU A 416 8.65 -26.04 -45.84
CA GLU A 416 9.83 -26.72 -46.40
C GLU A 416 10.46 -25.96 -47.58
N SER A 417 9.68 -25.11 -48.25
CA SER A 417 10.11 -24.26 -49.36
C SER A 417 9.16 -23.08 -49.54
N ASP A 418 9.55 -22.07 -50.31
CA ASP A 418 8.67 -20.94 -50.64
C ASP A 418 7.42 -21.39 -51.43
N ALA A 419 7.55 -22.39 -52.31
CA ALA A 419 6.42 -22.98 -53.04
C ALA A 419 5.44 -23.70 -52.09
N HIS A 420 5.97 -24.44 -51.10
CA HIS A 420 5.15 -25.05 -50.05
C HIS A 420 4.49 -23.96 -49.18
N LYS A 421 5.22 -22.91 -48.79
CA LYS A 421 4.68 -21.77 -48.04
C LYS A 421 3.54 -21.08 -48.79
N MET A 422 3.69 -20.79 -50.09
CA MET A 422 2.63 -20.16 -50.89
C MET A 422 1.33 -20.97 -50.93
N GLN A 423 1.42 -22.30 -50.88
CA GLN A 423 0.25 -23.18 -50.90
C GLN A 423 -0.34 -23.45 -49.51
N GLN A 424 0.52 -23.55 -48.48
CA GLN A 424 0.13 -23.99 -47.14
C GLN A 424 -0.17 -22.84 -46.19
N PHE A 425 0.54 -21.71 -46.30
CA PHE A 425 0.38 -20.55 -45.42
C PHE A 425 -1.07 -20.04 -45.32
N PRO A 426 -1.84 -19.89 -46.43
CA PRO A 426 -3.24 -19.50 -46.33
C PRO A 426 -4.08 -20.51 -45.54
N LYS A 427 -3.85 -21.81 -45.74
CA LYS A 427 -4.58 -22.87 -45.02
C LYS A 427 -4.27 -22.84 -43.53
N ASP A 428 -3.01 -22.64 -43.16
CA ASP A 428 -2.58 -22.53 -41.77
C ASP A 428 -3.19 -21.30 -41.09
N CYS A 429 -3.31 -20.17 -41.79
CA CYS A 429 -3.96 -18.98 -41.24
C CYS A 429 -5.42 -19.27 -40.85
N TYR A 430 -6.20 -19.89 -41.75
CA TYR A 430 -7.59 -20.28 -41.46
C TYR A 430 -7.69 -21.33 -40.33
N ALA A 431 -6.77 -22.30 -40.32
CA ALA A 431 -6.72 -23.31 -39.27
C ALA A 431 -6.41 -22.70 -37.90
N LEU A 432 -5.43 -21.80 -37.83
CA LEU A 432 -5.03 -21.11 -36.59
C LEU A 432 -6.10 -20.13 -36.10
N ALA A 433 -6.77 -19.40 -37.00
CA ALA A 433 -7.89 -18.54 -36.64
C ALA A 433 -8.96 -19.34 -35.87
N THR A 434 -9.32 -20.51 -36.39
CA THR A 434 -10.29 -21.39 -35.73
C THR A 434 -9.75 -21.98 -34.42
N ALA A 435 -8.50 -22.46 -34.42
CA ALA A 435 -7.90 -23.14 -33.27
C ALA A 435 -7.64 -22.20 -32.08
N GLN A 436 -7.31 -20.94 -32.33
CA GLN A 436 -7.10 -19.92 -31.30
C GLN A 436 -8.40 -19.35 -30.72
N SER A 437 -9.56 -19.79 -31.23
CA SER A 437 -10.88 -19.36 -30.76
C SER A 437 -11.08 -17.84 -30.83
N ILE A 438 -10.65 -17.21 -31.93
CA ILE A 438 -10.63 -15.74 -32.06
C ILE A 438 -11.95 -15.12 -32.54
N TYR A 439 -12.95 -15.93 -32.89
CA TYR A 439 -14.22 -15.43 -33.41
C TYR A 439 -15.21 -15.07 -32.30
N ALA A 440 -16.11 -14.13 -32.58
CA ALA A 440 -17.01 -13.53 -31.59
C ALA A 440 -17.79 -14.55 -30.75
N TYR A 441 -18.37 -15.59 -31.37
CA TYR A 441 -19.14 -16.61 -30.65
C TYR A 441 -18.26 -17.50 -29.76
N GLN A 442 -17.05 -17.85 -30.21
CA GLN A 442 -16.10 -18.63 -29.43
C GLN A 442 -15.62 -17.84 -28.22
N LEU A 443 -15.29 -16.56 -28.42
CA LEU A 443 -14.88 -15.67 -27.35
C LEU A 443 -15.99 -15.37 -26.36
N ARG A 444 -17.25 -15.38 -26.81
CA ARG A 444 -18.40 -15.32 -25.90
C ARG A 444 -18.48 -16.55 -25.01
N ASP A 445 -18.33 -17.72 -25.59
CA ASP A 445 -18.37 -18.98 -24.84
C ASP A 445 -17.17 -19.12 -23.87
N LEU A 446 -16.06 -18.42 -24.16
CA LEU A 446 -14.90 -18.28 -23.26
C LEU A 446 -15.03 -17.15 -22.22
N GLY A 447 -16.10 -16.35 -22.26
CA GLY A 447 -16.34 -15.22 -21.37
C GLY A 447 -15.55 -13.93 -21.67
N VAL A 448 -14.76 -13.91 -22.75
CA VAL A 448 -13.99 -12.72 -23.17
C VAL A 448 -14.91 -11.65 -23.75
N VAL A 449 -15.92 -12.08 -24.52
CA VAL A 449 -16.95 -11.24 -25.13
C VAL A 449 -18.28 -11.48 -24.40
N ASP A 450 -18.97 -10.42 -23.99
CA ASP A 450 -20.27 -10.56 -23.32
C ASP A 450 -21.43 -10.69 -24.33
N HIS A 451 -21.28 -10.13 -25.54
CA HIS A 451 -22.32 -10.14 -26.55
C HIS A 451 -21.77 -10.19 -27.98
N VAL A 452 -22.30 -11.12 -28.78
CA VAL A 452 -22.06 -11.15 -30.23
C VAL A 452 -23.09 -10.25 -30.90
N ILE A 453 -22.61 -9.23 -31.61
CA ILE A 453 -23.42 -8.30 -32.39
C ILE A 453 -23.43 -8.83 -33.82
N TYR A 454 -24.53 -9.45 -34.22
CA TYR A 454 -24.63 -10.04 -35.56
C TYR A 454 -24.69 -8.98 -36.65
N GLU A 455 -23.91 -9.22 -37.70
CA GLU A 455 -23.81 -8.34 -38.85
C GLU A 455 -24.64 -8.86 -40.00
N LYS A 456 -25.11 -7.94 -40.84
CA LYS A 456 -25.83 -8.26 -42.05
C LYS A 456 -24.93 -8.11 -43.27
N ASP A 457 -24.75 -9.18 -44.03
CA ASP A 457 -23.85 -9.19 -45.19
C ASP A 457 -24.21 -8.19 -46.30
N SER A 458 -25.48 -7.79 -46.38
CA SER A 458 -25.94 -6.79 -47.34
C SER A 458 -25.55 -5.36 -46.95
N GLU A 459 -25.09 -5.15 -45.72
CA GLU A 459 -24.70 -3.84 -45.20
C GLU A 459 -23.21 -3.56 -45.45
N SER A 460 -22.88 -2.27 -45.55
CA SER A 460 -21.51 -1.79 -45.74
C SER A 460 -21.28 -0.52 -44.94
N PHE A 461 -20.05 -0.02 -44.89
CA PHE A 461 -19.69 1.20 -44.17
C PHE A 461 -20.56 2.42 -44.53
N SER A 462 -21.08 2.48 -45.75
CA SER A 462 -21.95 3.57 -46.19
C SER A 462 -23.42 3.40 -45.83
N ASN A 463 -23.86 2.20 -45.41
CA ASN A 463 -25.23 1.90 -45.04
C ASN A 463 -25.31 0.60 -44.23
N PHE A 464 -25.43 0.73 -42.91
CA PHE A 464 -25.48 -0.39 -41.96
C PHE A 464 -26.51 -0.20 -40.82
N PRO A 465 -27.77 0.20 -41.11
CA PRO A 465 -28.75 0.57 -40.10
C PRO A 465 -29.09 -0.55 -39.10
N GLU A 466 -29.10 -1.82 -39.53
CA GLU A 466 -29.40 -2.95 -38.65
C GLU A 466 -28.22 -3.26 -37.74
N THR A 467 -27.00 -3.30 -38.29
CA THR A 467 -25.77 -3.46 -37.49
C THR A 467 -25.59 -2.29 -36.52
N ALA A 468 -25.82 -1.05 -36.95
CA ALA A 468 -25.77 0.14 -36.10
C ALA A 468 -26.82 0.08 -34.97
N GLY A 469 -28.06 -0.31 -35.29
CA GLY A 469 -29.11 -0.50 -34.29
C GLY A 469 -28.76 -1.57 -33.25
N ARG A 470 -28.11 -2.66 -33.68
CA ARG A 470 -27.63 -3.72 -32.78
C ARG A 470 -26.46 -3.24 -31.89
N ILE A 471 -25.50 -2.47 -32.43
CA ILE A 471 -24.43 -1.82 -31.64
C ILE A 471 -25.04 -0.86 -30.60
N CYS A 472 -25.98 -0.01 -31.04
CA CYS A 472 -26.68 0.95 -30.18
C CYS A 472 -27.41 0.24 -29.04
N SER A 473 -28.13 -0.84 -29.35
CA SER A 473 -28.85 -1.66 -28.36
C SER A 473 -27.89 -2.29 -27.33
N PHE A 474 -26.74 -2.82 -27.78
CA PHE A 474 -25.72 -3.37 -26.89
C PHE A 474 -25.17 -2.31 -25.92
N ILE A 475 -24.77 -1.14 -26.44
CA ILE A 475 -24.24 -0.04 -25.64
C ILE A 475 -25.31 0.44 -24.64
N THR A 476 -26.52 0.70 -25.13
CA THR A 476 -27.66 1.17 -24.32
C THR A 476 -27.97 0.22 -23.17
N THR A 477 -28.06 -1.08 -23.46
CA THR A 477 -28.43 -2.09 -22.46
C THR A 477 -27.38 -2.17 -21.35
N ASN A 478 -26.11 -2.12 -21.72
CA ASN A 478 -25.01 -2.19 -20.76
C ASN A 478 -24.82 -0.86 -20.01
N LEU A 479 -25.00 0.30 -20.64
CA LEU A 479 -24.99 1.59 -19.94
C LEU A 479 -26.11 1.63 -18.89
N LYS A 480 -27.35 1.26 -19.25
CA LYS A 480 -28.47 1.17 -18.29
C LYS A 480 -28.14 0.27 -17.10
N LYS A 481 -27.53 -0.89 -17.36
CA LYS A 481 -27.11 -1.83 -16.33
C LYS A 481 -26.08 -1.19 -15.40
N PHE A 482 -24.97 -0.69 -15.95
CA PHE A 482 -23.82 -0.21 -15.19
C PHE A 482 -24.02 1.18 -14.59
N GLU A 483 -25.02 1.95 -15.02
CA GLU A 483 -25.43 3.18 -14.34
C GLU A 483 -26.07 2.94 -12.97
N SER A 484 -26.66 1.75 -12.77
CA SER A 484 -27.15 1.36 -11.44
C SER A 484 -26.03 0.96 -10.48
N TYR A 485 -24.80 0.82 -10.98
CA TYR A 485 -23.65 0.36 -10.21
C TYR A 485 -22.95 1.56 -9.58
N SER A 486 -22.52 1.43 -8.32
CA SER A 486 -21.65 2.44 -7.73
C SER A 486 -20.28 2.45 -8.42
N PRO A 487 -19.50 3.54 -8.32
CA PRO A 487 -18.11 3.59 -8.78
C PRO A 487 -17.26 2.37 -8.36
N SER A 488 -17.43 1.89 -7.12
CA SER A 488 -16.74 0.68 -6.63
C SER A 488 -17.25 -0.59 -7.29
N ASP A 489 -18.57 -0.71 -7.51
CA ASP A 489 -19.15 -1.90 -8.15
C ASP A 489 -18.69 -2.02 -9.60
N LEU A 490 -18.48 -0.91 -10.30
CA LEU A 490 -17.92 -0.90 -11.66
C LEU A 490 -16.50 -1.48 -11.70
N VAL A 491 -15.68 -1.13 -10.71
CA VAL A 491 -14.30 -1.64 -10.57
C VAL A 491 -14.32 -3.11 -10.14
N SER A 492 -15.11 -3.45 -9.14
CA SER A 492 -15.27 -4.83 -8.64
C SER A 492 -15.78 -5.75 -9.75
N GLN A 493 -16.80 -5.33 -10.51
CA GLN A 493 -17.35 -6.12 -11.60
C GLN A 493 -16.32 -6.37 -12.71
N ARG A 494 -15.50 -5.38 -13.09
CA ARG A 494 -14.39 -5.62 -14.04
C ARG A 494 -13.36 -6.57 -13.43
N TYR A 495 -12.97 -6.38 -12.17
CA TYR A 495 -12.05 -7.29 -11.50
C TYR A 495 -12.55 -8.73 -11.55
N GLU A 496 -13.80 -8.98 -11.16
CA GLU A 496 -14.43 -10.30 -11.20
C GLU A 496 -14.48 -10.88 -12.62
N LYS A 497 -14.96 -10.09 -13.59
CA LYS A 497 -15.02 -10.48 -15.00
C LYS A 497 -13.66 -10.95 -15.51
N TYR A 498 -12.63 -10.13 -15.35
CA TYR A 498 -11.30 -10.46 -15.86
C TYR A 498 -10.56 -11.51 -15.02
N ARG A 499 -10.83 -11.58 -13.70
CA ARG A 499 -10.26 -12.60 -12.80
C ARG A 499 -10.77 -14.01 -13.12
N ALA A 500 -12.00 -14.11 -13.60
CA ALA A 500 -12.64 -15.37 -14.00
C ALA A 500 -12.16 -15.90 -15.36
N LEU A 501 -11.46 -15.09 -16.16
CA LEU A 501 -10.95 -15.52 -17.47
C LEU A 501 -9.75 -16.44 -17.33
N GLY A 502 -9.70 -17.44 -18.21
CA GLY A 502 -8.63 -18.42 -18.27
C GLY A 502 -8.95 -19.67 -17.46
N LYS A 503 -8.58 -20.82 -18.02
CA LYS A 503 -8.56 -22.09 -17.31
C LYS A 503 -7.12 -22.35 -16.93
N PHE A 504 -6.86 -22.37 -15.65
CA PHE A 504 -5.59 -22.79 -15.09
C PHE A 504 -5.86 -23.93 -14.13
N LEU A 505 -4.92 -24.85 -14.03
CA LEU A 505 -4.96 -25.85 -12.98
C LEU A 505 -4.38 -25.18 -11.74
N GLU A 506 -5.17 -25.11 -10.67
CA GLU A 506 -4.58 -24.96 -9.34
C GLU A 506 -3.86 -26.26 -9.03
N LEU A 507 -2.54 -26.18 -8.95
CA LEU A 507 -1.70 -27.34 -8.68
C LEU A 507 -1.83 -27.75 -7.21
N SER A 508 -2.86 -28.54 -6.89
CA SER A 508 -2.58 -29.74 -6.12
C SER A 508 -1.78 -30.65 -7.05
N ASP A 509 -0.48 -30.79 -6.80
CA ASP A 509 0.45 -31.52 -7.64
C ASP A 509 0.58 -31.03 -9.11
N ARG A 510 1.72 -30.39 -9.36
CA ARG A 510 2.51 -30.36 -10.61
C ARG A 510 2.02 -29.69 -11.90
N VAL A 511 3.02 -29.03 -12.48
CA VAL A 511 3.24 -28.58 -13.87
C VAL A 511 2.88 -27.12 -14.17
N VAL A 512 3.91 -26.26 -14.21
CA VAL A 512 3.97 -25.17 -15.19
C VAL A 512 5.22 -25.38 -16.06
N PRO A 513 5.10 -25.44 -17.40
CA PRO A 513 6.20 -25.69 -18.33
C PRO A 513 7.17 -24.51 -18.44
N GLU A 514 8.45 -24.84 -18.51
CA GLU A 514 9.52 -23.95 -19.00
C GLU A 514 9.43 -23.83 -20.53
N GLU A 515 9.57 -22.62 -21.06
CA GLU A 515 10.66 -22.27 -22.00
C GLU A 515 10.44 -20.89 -22.65
N GLY A 516 11.51 -20.10 -22.75
CA GLY A 516 11.44 -18.84 -23.49
C GLY A 516 12.64 -17.88 -23.43
N GLY A 517 13.87 -18.36 -23.68
CA GLY A 517 14.80 -17.65 -24.58
C GLY A 517 15.69 -16.49 -24.07
N SER A 518 17.01 -16.77 -24.09
CA SER A 518 18.08 -16.00 -24.76
C SER A 518 18.94 -14.97 -23.98
N THR A 519 20.14 -15.47 -23.67
CA THR A 519 21.49 -14.92 -23.89
C THR A 519 21.98 -13.64 -23.17
N ARG A 520 22.91 -13.85 -22.22
CA ARG A 520 24.28 -13.31 -22.34
C ARG A 520 25.28 -14.06 -21.43
N LYS A 521 26.29 -14.65 -22.07
CA LYS A 521 27.47 -15.30 -21.47
C LYS A 521 28.19 -14.38 -20.48
N LYS A 522 28.55 -14.88 -19.28
CA LYS A 522 29.76 -14.47 -18.56
C LYS A 522 30.41 -15.64 -17.79
N SER A 523 31.72 -15.49 -17.62
CA SER A 523 32.79 -16.47 -17.43
C SER A 523 32.84 -17.21 -16.09
N ARG A 524 33.43 -18.40 -16.17
CA ARG A 524 33.80 -19.39 -15.13
C ARG A 524 34.85 -18.84 -14.15
N ILE A 525 34.68 -19.10 -12.84
CA ILE A 525 35.71 -18.97 -11.78
C ILE A 525 35.74 -20.30 -10.96
N PRO A 526 36.89 -20.85 -10.54
CA PRO A 526 36.99 -22.15 -9.85
C PRO A 526 36.67 -22.05 -8.33
N LYS A 527 36.08 -23.12 -7.74
CA LYS A 527 35.71 -23.26 -6.31
C LYS A 527 36.95 -23.51 -5.39
N PRO A 528 37.02 -22.90 -4.18
CA PRO A 528 37.91 -23.30 -3.08
C PRO A 528 37.24 -24.30 -2.11
N ASP A 529 38.04 -24.99 -1.29
CA ASP A 529 37.63 -26.03 -0.33
C ASP A 529 36.52 -25.62 0.66
N ALA A 530 35.71 -26.61 1.07
CA ALA A 530 34.59 -26.44 2.00
C ALA A 530 35.06 -25.92 3.37
N THR A 531 34.40 -24.87 3.87
CA THR A 531 34.73 -24.21 5.16
C THR A 531 33.87 -24.81 6.29
N PRO A 532 34.37 -24.94 7.53
CA PRO A 532 33.57 -25.45 8.65
C PRO A 532 32.28 -24.63 8.87
N PRO A 533 31.14 -25.26 9.24
CA PRO A 533 29.90 -24.53 9.43
C PRO A 533 29.92 -23.58 10.63
N SER A 534 29.44 -22.36 10.40
CA SER A 534 29.23 -21.38 11.45
C SER A 534 28.06 -21.76 12.38
N LYS A 535 27.99 -21.12 13.54
CA LYS A 535 26.84 -21.21 14.47
C LYS A 535 25.53 -20.83 13.78
N LEU A 536 25.56 -19.79 12.94
CA LEU A 536 24.41 -19.32 12.18
C LEU A 536 23.92 -20.36 11.15
N THR A 537 24.81 -20.95 10.35
CA THR A 537 24.38 -21.98 9.38
C THR A 537 23.90 -23.25 10.07
N LYS A 538 24.47 -23.61 11.24
CA LYS A 538 23.94 -24.67 12.10
C LYS A 538 22.53 -24.39 12.62
N TYR A 539 22.24 -23.14 12.99
CA TYR A 539 20.91 -22.71 13.40
C TYR A 539 19.94 -22.75 12.21
N LEU A 540 20.27 -22.10 11.09
CA LEU A 540 19.46 -22.10 9.88
C LEU A 540 19.14 -23.52 9.38
N ALA A 541 20.10 -24.45 9.45
CA ALA A 541 19.88 -25.85 9.06
C ALA A 541 18.79 -26.55 9.90
N ARG A 542 18.65 -26.19 11.18
CA ARG A 542 17.59 -26.72 12.07
C ARG A 542 16.24 -26.12 11.75
N GLU A 543 16.20 -24.83 11.43
CA GLU A 543 14.99 -24.11 11.04
C GLU A 543 14.47 -24.57 9.67
N VAL A 544 15.35 -24.84 8.70
CA VAL A 544 15.00 -25.45 7.38
C VAL A 544 14.18 -26.72 7.54
N LEU A 545 14.52 -27.54 8.54
CA LEU A 545 13.86 -28.80 8.82
C LEU A 545 12.68 -28.68 9.79
N HIS A 546 12.32 -27.45 10.23
CA HIS A 546 11.23 -27.21 11.15
C HIS A 546 11.32 -28.02 12.46
N THR A 547 12.56 -28.32 12.89
CA THR A 547 12.81 -29.25 14.02
C THR A 547 12.20 -28.78 15.34
N GLU A 548 12.04 -27.47 15.53
CA GLU A 548 11.48 -26.85 16.74
C GLU A 548 10.07 -26.24 16.50
N ARG A 549 9.63 -26.04 15.25
CA ARG A 549 8.37 -25.34 14.89
C ARG A 549 7.64 -26.07 13.74
N PRO A 550 6.53 -26.80 14.00
CA PRO A 550 5.90 -27.67 12.99
C PRO A 550 5.34 -26.89 11.80
N ARG A 551 5.59 -27.39 10.60
CA ARG A 551 5.26 -26.79 9.30
C ARG A 551 3.76 -26.52 9.10
N SER A 552 2.89 -27.29 9.74
CA SER A 552 1.43 -27.11 9.66
C SER A 552 0.92 -25.79 10.23
N LYS A 553 1.71 -25.10 11.07
CA LYS A 553 1.38 -23.80 11.66
C LYS A 553 1.96 -22.60 10.91
N TYR A 554 2.88 -22.82 9.96
CA TYR A 554 3.65 -21.77 9.29
C TYR A 554 3.70 -22.06 7.77
N PRO A 555 2.63 -21.71 7.02
CA PRO A 555 2.54 -21.93 5.58
C PRO A 555 3.54 -21.07 4.79
N LYS A 556 3.58 -21.21 3.46
CA LYS A 556 4.54 -20.51 2.58
C LYS A 556 4.56 -19.01 2.83
N ALA A 557 5.76 -18.44 2.97
CA ALA A 557 5.94 -17.03 3.31
C ALA A 557 5.26 -16.10 2.29
N PRO A 558 4.54 -15.05 2.74
CA PRO A 558 4.07 -13.99 1.85
C PRO A 558 5.27 -13.24 1.22
N ARG A 559 5.09 -12.65 0.02
CA ARG A 559 6.09 -11.76 -0.63
C ARG A 559 6.63 -10.73 0.37
N GLU A 560 7.93 -10.43 0.28
CA GLU A 560 8.60 -9.46 1.15
C GLU A 560 7.89 -8.10 1.18
N ALA A 561 8.04 -7.38 2.30
CA ALA A 561 7.56 -6.01 2.41
C ALA A 561 8.28 -5.11 1.40
N PRO A 562 7.56 -4.22 0.67
CA PRO A 562 8.20 -3.27 -0.22
C PRO A 562 9.20 -2.43 0.57
N GLU A 563 10.33 -2.10 -0.05
CA GLU A 563 11.28 -1.18 0.56
C GLU A 563 10.57 0.17 0.77
N PRO A 564 10.67 0.77 1.97
CA PRO A 564 10.03 2.02 2.26
C PRO A 564 10.53 3.12 1.31
N PRO A 565 9.68 4.12 0.98
CA PRO A 565 10.08 5.23 0.12
C PRO A 565 11.32 5.95 0.67
N ALA A 566 12.12 6.51 -0.25
CA ALA A 566 13.37 7.18 0.09
C ALA A 566 13.16 8.35 1.07
N VAL A 567 14.02 8.43 2.07
CA VAL A 567 13.97 9.43 3.15
C VAL A 567 14.09 10.85 2.57
N VAL A 568 13.04 11.67 2.73
CA VAL A 568 13.13 13.12 2.45
C VAL A 568 13.51 13.83 3.74
N LYS A 569 14.73 14.40 3.80
CA LYS A 569 15.15 15.19 4.97
C LYS A 569 14.28 16.45 5.08
N GLY A 570 13.34 16.45 6.02
CA GLY A 570 12.61 17.65 6.43
C GLY A 570 13.52 18.63 7.20
N GLY A 571 13.20 19.92 7.13
CA GLY A 571 13.86 20.95 7.95
C GLY A 571 13.48 20.85 9.43
N PRO A 572 14.10 21.67 10.31
CA PRO A 572 13.80 21.66 11.74
C PRO A 572 12.35 22.09 12.02
N THR A 573 11.59 21.21 12.69
CA THR A 573 10.22 21.46 13.15
C THR A 573 10.21 21.53 14.68
N VAL A 574 9.57 22.54 15.27
CA VAL A 574 9.34 22.58 16.72
C VAL A 574 8.25 21.57 17.07
N ASN A 575 8.55 20.66 18.00
CA ASN A 575 7.68 19.57 18.47
C ASN A 575 8.03 19.18 19.91
N ALA A 576 7.28 18.25 20.51
CA ALA A 576 7.48 17.83 21.90
C ALA A 576 8.93 17.38 22.19
N LYS A 577 9.56 16.67 21.25
CA LYS A 577 10.94 16.18 21.39
C LYS A 577 11.95 17.31 21.45
N SER A 578 11.90 18.23 20.49
CA SER A 578 12.80 19.38 20.48
C SER A 578 12.60 20.30 21.69
N VAL A 579 11.36 20.46 22.19
CA VAL A 579 11.09 21.22 23.42
C VAL A 579 11.63 20.51 24.66
N LEU A 580 11.45 19.20 24.77
CA LEU A 580 12.02 18.39 25.86
C LEU A 580 13.55 18.52 25.90
N ASP A 581 14.20 18.37 24.75
CA ASP A 581 15.67 18.43 24.66
C ASP A 581 16.21 19.83 24.99
N ALA A 582 15.49 20.89 24.64
CA ALA A 582 15.92 22.26 24.83
C ALA A 582 15.58 22.83 26.23
N ALA A 583 14.43 22.46 26.79
CA ALA A 583 13.85 23.16 27.94
C ALA A 583 13.30 22.22 29.03
N GLY A 584 13.42 20.90 28.87
CA GLY A 584 13.03 19.92 29.89
C GLY A 584 11.55 19.55 29.91
N PRO A 585 11.17 18.60 30.78
CA PRO A 585 9.86 17.96 30.76
C PRO A 585 8.71 18.88 31.19
N GLU A 586 8.94 19.84 32.09
CA GLU A 586 7.93 20.84 32.46
C GLU A 586 7.56 21.74 31.26
N ALA A 587 8.56 22.19 30.50
CA ALA A 587 8.34 23.00 29.31
C ALA A 587 7.65 22.20 28.20
N ALA A 588 8.02 20.92 28.03
CA ALA A 588 7.37 20.04 27.08
C ALA A 588 5.90 19.79 27.43
N ALA A 589 5.59 19.51 28.71
CA ALA A 589 4.21 19.34 29.16
C ALA A 589 3.38 20.61 28.99
N LYS A 590 3.94 21.78 29.34
CA LYS A 590 3.29 23.07 29.07
C LYS A 590 3.06 23.28 27.57
N TRP A 591 4.05 22.99 26.74
CA TRP A 591 3.92 23.11 25.29
C TRP A 591 2.79 22.23 24.75
N VAL A 592 2.68 20.99 25.22
CA VAL A 592 1.55 20.10 24.88
C VAL A 592 0.22 20.74 25.25
N ARG A 593 0.10 21.25 26.49
CA ARG A 593 -1.14 21.88 26.97
C ARG A 593 -1.56 23.10 26.14
N ASP A 594 -0.59 23.84 25.62
CA ASP A 594 -0.80 25.05 24.83
C ASP A 594 -1.18 24.74 23.37
N GLN A 595 -1.12 23.48 22.91
CA GLN A 595 -1.47 23.15 21.53
C GLN A 595 -2.98 23.25 21.27
N PRO A 596 -3.41 23.97 20.21
CA PRO A 596 -4.82 24.04 19.85
C PRO A 596 -5.33 22.71 19.25
N GLN A 597 -4.47 21.98 18.52
CA GLN A 597 -4.75 20.65 18.00
C GLN A 597 -4.63 19.56 19.06
N VAL A 598 -5.35 18.45 18.86
CA VAL A 598 -5.01 17.20 19.55
C VAL A 598 -3.72 16.63 18.96
N LEU A 599 -2.78 16.24 19.81
CA LEU A 599 -1.57 15.54 19.39
C LEU A 599 -1.82 14.04 19.35
N ILE A 600 -1.00 13.32 18.59
CA ILE A 600 -1.12 11.87 18.43
C ILE A 600 0.10 11.15 18.98
N THR A 601 -0.12 9.98 19.55
CA THR A 601 0.90 8.97 19.81
C THR A 601 0.64 7.77 18.92
N ASP A 602 1.65 7.36 18.15
CA ASP A 602 1.56 6.12 17.37
C ASP A 602 1.98 4.92 18.23
N THR A 603 1.09 3.93 18.36
CA THR A 603 1.30 2.71 19.14
C THR A 603 1.66 1.50 18.27
N THR A 604 1.79 1.69 16.95
CA THR A 604 2.03 0.62 15.98
C THR A 604 3.24 -0.25 16.35
N MET A 605 4.29 0.37 16.89
CA MET A 605 5.55 -0.30 17.25
C MET A 605 5.55 -0.97 18.64
N ARG A 606 4.47 -0.88 19.42
CA ARG A 606 4.37 -1.49 20.76
C ARG A 606 3.01 -2.15 20.99
N ASP A 607 1.97 -1.36 21.25
CA ASP A 607 0.72 -1.92 21.76
C ASP A 607 -0.15 -2.57 20.69
N ALA A 608 -0.07 -2.07 19.46
CA ALA A 608 -0.83 -2.61 18.34
C ALA A 608 -0.47 -4.08 18.09
N HIS A 609 0.82 -4.37 17.89
CA HIS A 609 1.27 -5.74 17.68
C HIS A 609 1.25 -6.59 18.96
N GLN A 610 1.33 -5.97 20.15
CA GLN A 610 1.06 -6.68 21.40
C GLN A 610 -0.38 -7.21 21.45
N SER A 611 -1.33 -6.46 20.88
CA SER A 611 -2.76 -6.79 20.89
C SER A 611 -3.20 -7.67 19.73
N LEU A 612 -2.59 -7.51 18.55
CA LEU A 612 -2.96 -8.23 17.33
C LEU A 612 -2.11 -9.48 17.07
N LEU A 613 -0.81 -9.41 17.38
CA LEU A 613 0.22 -10.36 16.91
C LEU A 613 1.03 -10.96 18.06
N ALA A 614 0.46 -11.03 19.26
CA ALA A 614 1.11 -11.54 20.46
C ALA A 614 2.51 -10.95 20.71
N THR A 615 2.72 -9.68 20.39
CA THR A 615 3.99 -8.95 20.56
C THR A 615 5.15 -9.48 19.70
N ARG A 616 4.89 -10.18 18.60
CA ARG A 616 5.92 -10.91 17.84
C ARG A 616 6.68 -10.09 16.81
N VAL A 617 6.31 -8.83 16.57
CA VAL A 617 7.00 -7.99 15.58
C VAL A 617 8.45 -7.73 16.01
N ARG A 618 9.38 -8.04 15.09
CA ARG A 618 10.82 -8.09 15.32
C ARG A 618 11.49 -6.74 15.07
N THR A 619 12.68 -6.56 15.65
CA THR A 619 13.44 -5.30 15.59
C THR A 619 13.67 -4.82 14.15
N LEU A 620 14.02 -5.70 13.21
CA LEU A 620 14.23 -5.35 11.80
C LEU A 620 13.04 -4.63 11.17
N ASP A 621 11.82 -5.11 11.46
CA ASP A 621 10.59 -4.55 10.92
C ASP A 621 10.19 -3.26 11.68
N LEU A 622 10.37 -3.25 13.01
CA LEU A 622 10.12 -2.05 13.83
C LEU A 622 11.02 -0.87 13.42
N VAL A 623 12.31 -1.11 13.18
CA VAL A 623 13.29 -0.06 12.82
C VAL A 623 13.01 0.52 11.43
N LYS A 624 12.67 -0.34 10.46
CA LYS A 624 12.23 0.12 9.14
C LYS A 624 10.94 0.95 9.23
N GLY A 625 9.96 0.48 10.01
CA GLY A 625 8.72 1.24 10.28
C GLY A 625 8.97 2.58 10.97
N ALA A 626 9.87 2.62 11.96
CA ALA A 626 10.24 3.84 12.69
C ALA A 626 10.83 4.91 11.76
N SER A 627 11.67 4.51 10.80
CA SER A 627 12.27 5.43 9.81
C SER A 627 11.21 6.12 8.94
N VAL A 628 10.17 5.39 8.53
CA VAL A 628 9.05 5.93 7.75
C VAL A 628 8.17 6.83 8.63
N ALA A 629 7.80 6.34 9.82
CA ALA A 629 6.97 7.07 10.76
C ALA A 629 7.62 8.40 11.17
N SER A 630 8.93 8.43 11.41
CA SER A 630 9.64 9.66 11.83
C SER A 630 9.54 10.81 10.83
N GLN A 631 9.35 10.50 9.55
CA GLN A 631 9.16 11.48 8.50
C GLN A 631 7.70 11.95 8.43
N LEU A 632 6.78 10.99 8.31
CA LEU A 632 5.35 11.26 8.08
C LEU A 632 4.65 11.81 9.33
N LEU A 633 5.12 11.41 10.51
CA LEU A 633 4.56 11.75 11.82
C LEU A 633 5.51 12.64 12.62
N SER A 634 6.29 13.50 11.97
CA SER A 634 7.25 14.41 12.64
C SER A 634 6.61 15.38 13.64
N LYS A 635 5.29 15.59 13.57
CA LYS A 635 4.48 16.40 14.49
C LYS A 635 3.79 15.59 15.59
N ALA A 636 3.91 14.26 15.58
CA ALA A 636 3.38 13.42 16.66
C ALA A 636 4.00 13.82 18.01
N PHE A 637 3.25 13.60 19.09
CA PHE A 637 3.79 13.73 20.43
C PHE A 637 4.88 12.69 20.65
N SER A 638 4.56 11.41 20.40
CA SER A 638 5.48 10.31 20.63
C SER A 638 5.21 9.08 19.75
N PHE A 639 6.22 8.21 19.67
CA PHE A 639 6.10 6.83 19.23
C PHE A 639 6.20 5.92 20.44
N GLU A 640 5.11 5.22 20.75
CA GLU A 640 5.15 4.18 21.76
C GLU A 640 5.77 2.93 21.15
N CYS A 641 7.01 2.63 21.55
CA CYS A 641 7.85 1.63 20.89
C CYS A 641 8.49 0.63 21.86
N TRP A 642 8.23 0.75 23.16
CA TRP A 642 8.93 -0.02 24.19
C TRP A 642 8.12 -0.24 25.47
N GLY A 643 8.62 -1.11 26.36
CA GLY A 643 7.89 -1.48 27.57
C GLY A 643 6.71 -2.42 27.29
N GLY A 644 5.78 -2.55 28.25
CA GLY A 644 4.76 -3.59 28.19
C GLY A 644 5.38 -5.00 28.07
N ALA A 645 4.84 -5.85 27.20
CA ALA A 645 5.35 -7.22 27.00
C ALA A 645 6.60 -7.29 26.11
N THR A 646 6.98 -6.21 25.44
CA THR A 646 8.05 -6.23 24.42
C THR A 646 9.41 -6.63 24.99
N PHE A 647 9.71 -6.27 26.24
CA PHE A 647 11.00 -6.56 26.87
C PHE A 647 11.22 -8.07 27.10
N ASP A 648 10.24 -8.76 27.71
CA ASP A 648 10.29 -10.22 27.90
C ASP A 648 10.25 -10.95 26.56
N VAL A 649 9.34 -10.55 25.67
CA VAL A 649 9.10 -11.25 24.40
C VAL A 649 10.30 -11.18 23.47
N ALA A 650 11.01 -10.04 23.44
CA ALA A 650 12.23 -9.87 22.66
C ALA A 650 13.27 -10.94 23.01
N TYR A 651 13.59 -11.10 24.31
CA TYR A 651 14.53 -12.14 24.74
C TYR A 651 13.95 -13.55 24.58
N ARG A 652 12.73 -13.78 25.07
CA ARG A 652 12.15 -15.13 25.24
C ARG A 652 11.81 -15.80 23.92
N PHE A 653 11.26 -15.05 22.96
CA PHE A 653 10.67 -15.62 21.74
C PHE A 653 11.36 -15.16 20.46
N LEU A 654 11.95 -13.97 20.46
CA LEU A 654 12.55 -13.36 19.27
C LEU A 654 14.08 -13.47 19.25
N PHE A 655 14.68 -13.85 20.39
CA PHE A 655 16.12 -13.99 20.60
C PHE A 655 16.88 -12.72 20.22
N GLU A 656 16.34 -11.57 20.61
CA GLU A 656 16.92 -10.25 20.38
C GLU A 656 16.92 -9.43 21.67
N ASP A 657 17.86 -8.49 21.75
CA ASP A 657 17.99 -7.65 22.93
C ASP A 657 17.06 -6.43 22.82
N PRO A 658 16.12 -6.24 23.75
CA PRO A 658 15.25 -5.08 23.73
C PRO A 658 16.03 -3.77 23.85
N TRP A 659 17.18 -3.73 24.54
CA TRP A 659 17.97 -2.50 24.69
C TRP A 659 18.56 -2.06 23.36
N ASP A 660 19.08 -3.01 22.57
CA ASP A 660 19.57 -2.74 21.21
C ASP A 660 18.43 -2.26 20.31
N ARG A 661 17.25 -2.91 20.41
CA ARG A 661 16.05 -2.46 19.70
C ARG A 661 15.72 -1.00 20.01
N LEU A 662 15.76 -0.58 21.27
CA LEU A 662 15.48 0.80 21.65
C LEU A 662 16.50 1.76 21.03
N GLU A 663 17.79 1.40 21.07
CA GLU A 663 18.85 2.23 20.46
C GLU A 663 18.66 2.36 18.95
N GLU A 664 18.35 1.26 18.25
CA GLU A 664 18.13 1.27 16.80
C GLU A 664 16.89 2.09 16.41
N ILE A 665 15.78 1.94 17.14
CA ILE A 665 14.57 2.76 16.93
C ILE A 665 14.87 4.24 17.20
N ARG A 666 15.59 4.56 18.28
CA ARG A 666 15.99 5.94 18.61
C ARG A 666 16.80 6.56 17.48
N ARG A 667 17.72 5.80 16.89
CA ARG A 667 18.56 6.22 15.76
C ARG A 667 17.75 6.41 14.47
N ALA A 668 16.78 5.54 14.22
CA ALA A 668 15.91 5.62 13.04
C ALA A 668 14.90 6.77 13.12
N ALA A 669 14.45 7.11 14.32
CA ALA A 669 13.43 8.13 14.53
C ALA A 669 13.87 9.24 15.50
N PRO A 670 14.94 10.01 15.25
CA PRO A 670 15.56 10.91 16.24
C PRO A 670 14.73 12.16 16.60
N ASN A 671 13.73 12.50 15.79
CA ASN A 671 13.00 13.77 15.89
C ASN A 671 11.64 13.70 16.59
N VAL A 672 11.19 12.52 17.05
CA VAL A 672 9.92 12.35 17.77
C VAL A 672 10.20 11.72 19.15
N CYS A 673 9.39 12.01 20.18
CA CYS A 673 9.62 11.41 21.49
C CYS A 673 9.46 9.88 21.40
N THR A 674 10.38 9.13 22.01
CA THR A 674 10.16 7.70 22.26
C THR A 674 9.36 7.55 23.57
N GLN A 675 8.35 6.70 23.55
CA GLN A 675 7.49 6.42 24.71
C GLN A 675 7.47 4.95 25.07
N MET A 676 7.39 4.66 26.37
CA MET A 676 7.22 3.30 26.88
C MET A 676 6.10 3.18 27.91
N LEU A 677 5.48 2.00 27.95
CA LEU A 677 4.62 1.60 29.05
C LEU A 677 5.47 1.01 30.20
N PHE A 678 5.37 1.63 31.37
CA PHE A 678 6.19 1.34 32.54
C PHE A 678 5.30 1.10 33.78
N ARG A 679 5.54 0.04 34.54
CA ARG A 679 4.77 -0.25 35.75
C ARG A 679 5.55 0.20 36.98
N GLY A 680 4.93 1.02 37.84
CA GLY A 680 5.59 1.72 38.95
C GLY A 680 6.59 0.88 39.75
N SER A 681 6.11 -0.13 40.46
CA SER A 681 6.92 -1.00 41.34
C SER A 681 7.63 -2.16 40.63
N ASN A 682 7.38 -2.34 39.34
CA ASN A 682 7.74 -3.57 38.61
C ASN A 682 8.62 -3.29 37.39
N ALA A 683 8.82 -2.01 37.03
CA ALA A 683 9.39 -1.60 35.76
C ALA A 683 8.71 -2.29 34.57
N VAL A 684 9.39 -3.27 33.97
CA VAL A 684 8.88 -4.09 32.86
C VAL A 684 8.74 -5.57 33.22
N GLY A 685 8.85 -5.92 34.50
CA GLY A 685 8.79 -7.29 35.04
C GLY A 685 7.41 -7.70 35.60
N TYR A 686 7.32 -8.97 36.03
CA TYR A 686 6.07 -9.57 36.52
C TYR A 686 5.90 -9.61 38.05
N THR A 687 6.92 -9.21 38.80
CA THR A 687 6.91 -9.13 40.27
C THR A 687 7.42 -7.78 40.71
N SER A 688 7.17 -7.39 41.96
CA SER A 688 7.68 -6.14 42.52
C SER A 688 9.18 -6.26 42.76
N TYR A 689 9.92 -5.19 42.49
CA TYR A 689 11.37 -5.12 42.69
C TYR A 689 11.71 -4.08 43.75
N PRO A 690 12.89 -4.19 44.40
CA PRO A 690 13.38 -3.14 45.28
C PRO A 690 13.50 -1.80 44.54
N ASP A 691 13.36 -0.69 45.27
CA ASP A 691 13.32 0.66 44.69
C ASP A 691 14.56 1.01 43.86
N ASN A 692 15.73 0.48 44.24
CA ASN A 692 16.98 0.72 43.50
C ASN A 692 16.97 0.07 42.10
N VAL A 693 16.24 -1.04 41.90
CA VAL A 693 16.05 -1.67 40.58
C VAL A 693 15.21 -0.79 39.67
N VAL A 694 14.10 -0.25 40.19
CA VAL A 694 13.21 0.66 39.45
C VAL A 694 13.97 1.92 39.05
N THR A 695 14.66 2.54 40.00
CA THR A 695 15.43 3.78 39.78
C THR A 695 16.55 3.57 38.76
N GLU A 696 17.31 2.47 38.88
CA GLU A 696 18.40 2.16 37.97
C GLU A 696 17.89 1.83 36.57
N PHE A 697 16.76 1.11 36.44
CA PHE A 697 16.17 0.85 35.13
C PHE A 697 15.79 2.16 34.43
N VAL A 698 15.15 3.09 35.15
CA VAL A 698 14.78 4.40 34.59
C VAL A 698 16.01 5.18 34.15
N ARG A 699 17.08 5.18 34.96
CA ARG A 699 18.36 5.82 34.60
C ARG A 699 18.90 5.26 33.29
N LEU A 700 18.94 3.94 33.14
CA LEU A 700 19.42 3.27 31.92
C LEU A 700 18.53 3.57 30.71
N ALA A 701 17.21 3.44 30.86
CA ALA A 701 16.24 3.67 29.79
C ALA A 701 16.20 5.14 29.34
N SER A 702 16.37 6.10 30.26
CA SER A 702 16.30 7.54 29.98
C SER A 702 17.32 8.03 28.94
N LYS A 703 18.39 7.26 28.68
CA LYS A 703 19.36 7.58 27.63
C LYS A 703 18.74 7.59 26.23
N ASN A 704 17.75 6.73 25.99
CA ASN A 704 17.08 6.59 24.68
C ASN A 704 15.53 6.69 24.76
N MET A 705 14.97 6.85 25.97
CA MET A 705 13.55 6.99 26.24
C MET A 705 13.21 8.41 26.69
N ASP A 706 12.13 8.99 26.16
CA ASP A 706 11.71 10.36 26.46
C ASP A 706 10.49 10.43 27.39
N VAL A 707 9.51 9.54 27.17
CA VAL A 707 8.24 9.50 27.90
C VAL A 707 8.06 8.15 28.59
N PHE A 708 7.89 8.18 29.90
CA PHE A 708 7.56 7.02 30.71
C PHE A 708 6.09 7.11 31.11
N ARG A 709 5.27 6.23 30.51
CA ARG A 709 3.87 6.06 30.90
C ARG A 709 3.79 5.11 32.09
N ILE A 710 3.75 5.69 33.29
CA ILE A 710 3.76 5.01 34.57
C ILE A 710 2.34 4.67 34.99
N PHE A 711 2.08 3.40 35.26
CA PHE A 711 0.80 2.94 35.80
C PHE A 711 1.01 1.94 36.95
N ASP A 712 -0.04 1.75 37.75
CA ASP A 712 -0.17 0.64 38.68
C ASP A 712 -1.44 -0.16 38.35
N CYS A 713 -1.42 -1.47 38.61
CA CYS A 713 -2.54 -2.33 38.22
C CYS A 713 -3.80 -2.16 39.09
N PHE A 714 -3.72 -1.42 40.19
CA PHE A 714 -4.84 -1.04 41.05
C PHE A 714 -5.01 0.48 41.21
N ASN A 715 -4.30 1.27 40.40
CA ASN A 715 -4.18 2.72 40.56
C ASN A 715 -3.63 3.14 41.93
N ASP A 716 -2.81 2.31 42.58
CA ASP A 716 -2.12 2.67 43.82
C ASP A 716 -0.94 3.62 43.51
N VAL A 717 -1.10 4.90 43.85
CA VAL A 717 -0.10 5.93 43.56
C VAL A 717 1.17 5.74 44.37
N GLU A 718 1.10 5.12 45.56
CA GLU A 718 2.29 4.85 46.36
C GLU A 718 3.24 3.87 45.67
N GLN A 719 2.71 2.94 44.87
CA GLN A 719 3.49 2.03 44.03
C GLN A 719 4.19 2.75 42.86
N MET A 720 3.73 3.94 42.50
CA MET A 720 4.27 4.72 41.36
C MET A 720 5.29 5.78 41.77
N ARG A 721 5.29 6.26 43.02
CA ARG A 721 6.11 7.41 43.45
C ARG A 721 7.59 7.29 43.12
N VAL A 722 8.18 6.11 43.37
CA VAL A 722 9.62 5.86 43.10
C VAL A 722 9.94 6.00 41.63
N ALA A 723 9.09 5.43 40.76
CA ALA A 723 9.23 5.53 39.32
C ALA A 723 9.06 6.98 38.84
N ILE A 724 8.04 7.68 39.35
CA ILE A 724 7.76 9.07 38.98
C ILE A 724 8.97 9.94 39.32
N GLN A 725 9.47 9.83 40.56
CA GLN A 725 10.62 10.60 41.00
C GLN A 725 11.87 10.26 40.18
N ALA A 726 12.15 8.97 39.94
CA ALA A 726 13.30 8.58 39.12
C ALA A 726 13.23 9.15 37.68
N VAL A 727 12.04 9.20 37.08
CA VAL A 727 11.86 9.77 35.73
C VAL A 727 12.09 11.29 35.74
N ARG A 728 11.57 11.98 36.78
CA ARG A 728 11.82 13.41 36.99
C ARG A 728 13.31 13.71 37.19
N ASP A 729 13.98 12.92 38.02
CA ASP A 729 15.41 13.09 38.33
C ASP A 729 16.30 12.89 37.09
N ASN A 730 15.85 12.09 36.11
CA ASN A 730 16.53 11.90 34.82
C ASN A 730 16.07 12.90 33.73
N GLY A 731 15.28 13.93 34.09
CA GLY A 731 14.86 15.00 33.17
C GLY A 731 13.92 14.54 32.05
N LYS A 732 13.13 13.48 32.29
CA LYS A 732 12.21 12.90 31.30
C LYS A 732 10.75 13.13 31.67
N ILE A 733 9.85 12.86 30.73
CA ILE A 733 8.41 13.09 30.91
C ILE A 733 7.80 11.88 31.64
N ALA A 734 7.40 12.11 32.89
CA ALA A 734 6.53 11.21 33.65
C ALA A 734 5.05 11.43 33.29
N GLU A 735 4.51 10.58 32.42
CA GLU A 735 3.06 10.45 32.20
C GLU A 735 2.51 9.45 33.21
N CYS A 736 1.62 9.86 34.09
CA CYS A 736 1.11 9.01 35.17
C CYS A 736 -0.35 8.65 34.90
N CYS A 737 -0.65 7.36 34.83
CA CYS A 737 -1.95 6.88 34.36
C CYS A 737 -2.91 6.57 35.49
N VAL A 738 -4.18 6.91 35.25
CA VAL A 738 -5.32 6.24 35.87
C VAL A 738 -5.82 5.17 34.90
N CYS A 739 -5.83 3.91 35.33
CA CYS A 739 -6.47 2.81 34.61
C CYS A 739 -7.99 2.91 34.76
N TYR A 740 -8.69 2.95 33.63
CA TYR A 740 -10.15 3.03 33.56
C TYR A 740 -10.75 1.62 33.54
N THR A 741 -11.72 1.36 34.41
CA THR A 741 -12.45 0.10 34.49
C THR A 741 -13.93 0.36 34.77
N SER A 742 -14.80 -0.61 34.46
CA SER A 742 -16.24 -0.47 34.62
C SER A 742 -16.81 0.72 33.83
N ASP A 743 -17.97 1.23 34.26
CA ASP A 743 -18.58 2.43 33.71
C ASP A 743 -18.68 3.50 34.80
N ILE A 744 -17.94 4.60 34.65
CA ILE A 744 -17.89 5.72 35.59
C ILE A 744 -19.27 6.29 35.96
N SER A 745 -20.26 6.10 35.08
CA SER A 745 -21.62 6.62 35.25
C SER A 745 -22.49 5.72 36.13
N THR A 746 -22.12 4.45 36.31
CA THR A 746 -22.96 3.44 36.97
C THR A 746 -22.24 2.63 38.05
N SER A 747 -20.90 2.57 38.02
CA SER A 747 -20.11 1.88 39.02
C SER A 747 -20.28 2.53 40.39
N LYS A 748 -20.41 1.69 41.42
CA LYS A 748 -20.43 2.12 42.83
C LYS A 748 -19.04 2.14 43.45
N VAL A 749 -18.03 1.66 42.73
CA VAL A 749 -16.64 1.54 43.21
C VAL A 749 -15.75 2.52 42.46
N TYR A 750 -15.86 2.53 41.14
CA TYR A 750 -15.05 3.35 40.24
C TYR A 750 -15.89 4.51 39.69
N ASP A 751 -16.38 5.36 40.59
CA ASP A 751 -17.18 6.53 40.25
C ASP A 751 -16.30 7.76 39.93
N VAL A 752 -16.94 8.89 39.61
CA VAL A 752 -16.23 10.15 39.29
C VAL A 752 -15.31 10.61 40.41
N GLU A 753 -15.69 10.42 41.68
CA GLU A 753 -14.90 10.88 42.81
C GLU A 753 -13.67 10.02 43.03
N TYR A 754 -13.78 8.71 42.79
CA TYR A 754 -12.62 7.81 42.73
C TYR A 754 -11.58 8.32 41.73
N TYR A 755 -11.98 8.57 40.48
CA TYR A 755 -11.05 9.04 39.43
C TYR A 755 -10.44 10.42 39.76
N LYS A 756 -11.19 11.33 40.40
CA LYS A 756 -10.67 12.62 40.89
C LYS A 756 -9.61 12.45 41.96
N ASN A 757 -9.83 11.57 42.93
CA ASN A 757 -8.90 11.33 44.04
C ASN A 757 -7.59 10.70 43.56
N VAL A 758 -7.65 9.73 42.64
CA VAL A 758 -6.45 9.17 42.02
C VAL A 758 -5.73 10.26 41.23
N THR A 759 -6.44 11.01 40.37
CA THR A 759 -5.86 12.09 39.56
C THR A 759 -5.12 13.12 40.42
N LYS A 760 -5.74 13.56 41.52
CA LYS A 760 -5.11 14.48 42.49
C LYS A 760 -3.82 13.89 43.04
N SER A 761 -3.84 12.63 43.46
CA SER A 761 -2.68 11.94 44.00
C SER A 761 -1.54 11.82 42.98
N LEU A 762 -1.85 11.59 41.69
CA LEU A 762 -0.84 11.54 40.62
C LEU A 762 -0.17 12.91 40.41
N ILE A 763 -0.94 13.99 40.40
CA ILE A 763 -0.43 15.35 40.26
C ILE A 763 0.47 15.70 41.46
N GLU A 764 0.02 15.39 42.68
CA GLU A 764 0.81 15.57 43.90
C GLU A 764 2.10 14.72 43.92
N ALA A 765 2.09 13.56 43.24
CA ALA A 765 3.29 12.74 43.06
C ALA A 765 4.27 13.28 42.00
N GLY A 766 3.90 14.33 41.26
CA GLY A 766 4.78 14.99 40.28
C GLY A 766 4.56 14.57 38.82
N ALA A 767 3.36 14.10 38.48
CA ALA A 767 2.99 13.83 37.08
C ALA A 767 3.15 15.08 36.20
N HIS A 768 3.83 14.94 35.07
CA HIS A 768 3.88 15.98 34.04
C HIS A 768 2.64 15.95 33.15
N ILE A 769 2.12 14.73 32.91
CA ILE A 769 0.94 14.44 32.09
C ILE A 769 0.09 13.44 32.87
N VAL A 770 -1.23 13.63 32.89
CA VAL A 770 -2.18 12.64 33.41
C VAL A 770 -2.65 11.75 32.26
N GLY A 771 -2.26 10.48 32.30
CA GLY A 771 -2.74 9.48 31.36
C GLY A 771 -4.09 8.90 31.80
N VAL A 772 -4.98 8.64 30.86
CA VAL A 772 -6.18 7.83 31.06
C VAL A 772 -6.02 6.56 30.25
N LYS A 773 -5.78 5.44 30.93
CA LYS A 773 -5.54 4.15 30.31
C LYS A 773 -6.80 3.28 30.37
N ASP A 774 -7.61 3.35 29.32
CA ASP A 774 -8.72 2.44 29.07
C ASP A 774 -8.21 1.17 28.34
N MET A 775 -7.58 0.28 29.10
CA MET A 775 -6.87 -0.90 28.58
C MET A 775 -7.78 -1.94 27.89
N ALA A 776 -9.09 -1.86 28.07
CA ALA A 776 -10.05 -2.81 27.50
C ALA A 776 -11.02 -2.16 26.49
N GLY A 777 -11.00 -0.83 26.32
CA GLY A 777 -11.94 -0.16 25.41
C GLY A 777 -13.36 -0.04 25.98
N LEU A 778 -13.46 0.18 27.29
CA LEU A 778 -14.70 0.23 28.07
C LEU A 778 -15.33 1.62 28.11
N MET A 779 -14.57 2.67 27.80
CA MET A 779 -15.11 4.02 27.85
C MET A 779 -16.16 4.19 26.75
N LYS A 780 -17.37 4.60 27.16
CA LYS A 780 -18.43 5.01 26.23
C LYS A 780 -18.28 6.50 25.91
N PRO A 781 -18.73 6.99 24.74
CA PRO A 781 -18.56 8.40 24.37
C PRO A 781 -19.08 9.38 25.43
N ALA A 782 -20.24 9.11 26.04
CA ALA A 782 -20.81 9.97 27.08
C ALA A 782 -19.93 10.13 28.35
N ALA A 783 -19.05 9.16 28.63
CA ALA A 783 -18.14 9.21 29.77
C ALA A 783 -16.93 10.13 29.55
N ALA A 784 -16.60 10.45 28.29
CA ALA A 784 -15.44 11.27 27.95
C ALA A 784 -15.54 12.68 28.56
N GLU A 785 -16.67 13.37 28.39
CA GLU A 785 -16.87 14.70 28.95
C GLU A 785 -16.84 14.69 30.48
N VAL A 786 -17.43 13.67 31.09
CA VAL A 786 -17.45 13.50 32.56
C VAL A 786 -16.03 13.37 33.10
N LEU A 787 -15.23 12.49 32.51
CA LEU A 787 -13.87 12.22 32.96
C LEU A 787 -12.94 13.42 32.70
N VAL A 788 -13.02 14.05 31.52
CA VAL A 788 -12.20 15.22 31.22
C VAL A 788 -12.53 16.36 32.19
N LYS A 789 -13.81 16.65 32.45
CA LYS A 789 -14.20 17.64 33.46
C LYS A 789 -13.71 17.27 34.86
N ALA A 790 -13.78 15.99 35.23
CA ALA A 790 -13.30 15.51 36.51
C ALA A 790 -11.79 15.79 36.68
N ILE A 791 -10.97 15.45 35.68
CA ILE A 791 -9.52 15.73 35.69
C ILE A 791 -9.25 17.24 35.70
N ARG A 792 -9.92 18.00 34.84
CA ARG A 792 -9.76 19.47 34.75
C ARG A 792 -10.20 20.19 36.02
N SER A 793 -11.12 19.64 36.81
CA SER A 793 -11.51 20.18 38.12
C SER A 793 -10.41 20.09 39.16
N ILE A 794 -9.43 19.19 38.96
CA ILE A 794 -8.25 19.05 39.83
C ILE A 794 -7.12 19.94 39.34
N SER A 795 -6.82 19.93 38.04
CA SER A 795 -5.84 20.83 37.44
C SER A 795 -6.18 21.12 35.98
N ASN A 796 -6.24 22.40 35.63
CA ASN A 796 -6.43 22.83 34.26
C ASN A 796 -5.11 22.85 33.46
N ASP A 797 -3.96 22.87 34.15
CA ASP A 797 -2.64 23.08 33.53
C ASP A 797 -1.98 21.78 33.09
N VAL A 798 -2.36 20.64 33.67
CA VAL A 798 -1.77 19.34 33.33
C VAL A 798 -2.36 18.81 32.02
N PRO A 799 -1.54 18.36 31.05
CA PRO A 799 -2.04 17.68 29.86
C PRO A 799 -2.75 16.36 30.19
N ILE A 800 -3.75 16.02 29.39
CA ILE A 800 -4.47 14.75 29.42
C ILE A 800 -4.06 13.92 28.21
N HIS A 801 -3.60 12.70 28.44
CA HIS A 801 -3.26 11.73 27.40
C HIS A 801 -4.21 10.55 27.46
N PHE A 802 -5.05 10.38 26.45
CA PHE A 802 -6.02 9.30 26.40
C PHE A 802 -5.51 8.10 25.60
N HIS A 803 -5.66 6.94 26.20
CA HIS A 803 -5.34 5.65 25.63
C HIS A 803 -6.58 4.74 25.72
N THR A 804 -6.97 4.13 24.61
CA THR A 804 -8.07 3.15 24.57
C THR A 804 -7.79 2.04 23.56
N HIS A 805 -8.60 0.98 23.61
CA HIS A 805 -8.61 -0.11 22.64
C HIS A 805 -9.93 -0.11 21.87
N ALA A 806 -9.89 -0.54 20.62
CA ALA A 806 -11.02 -0.62 19.71
C ALA A 806 -11.85 -1.90 19.85
N THR A 807 -11.67 -2.64 20.95
CA THR A 807 -12.29 -3.96 21.14
C THR A 807 -13.80 -3.87 21.09
N SER A 808 -14.37 -2.76 21.56
CA SER A 808 -15.81 -2.50 21.54
C SER A 808 -16.35 -1.97 20.20
N SER A 809 -15.48 -1.70 19.21
CA SER A 809 -15.81 -0.99 17.96
C SER A 809 -16.31 0.45 18.11
N VAL A 810 -16.34 1.03 19.33
CA VAL A 810 -16.80 2.42 19.55
C VAL A 810 -15.66 3.40 19.86
N SER A 811 -14.43 2.91 19.98
CA SER A 811 -13.26 3.69 20.43
C SER A 811 -12.95 4.90 19.56
N LEU A 812 -13.16 4.84 18.24
CA LEU A 812 -12.94 5.97 17.36
C LEU A 812 -13.88 7.14 17.70
N ALA A 813 -15.16 6.84 17.99
CA ALA A 813 -16.12 7.85 18.44
C ALA A 813 -15.74 8.42 19.80
N VAL A 814 -15.22 7.59 20.71
CA VAL A 814 -14.70 8.02 22.02
C VAL A 814 -13.47 8.91 21.85
N ALA A 815 -12.55 8.58 20.94
CA ALA A 815 -11.37 9.39 20.64
C ALA A 815 -11.76 10.77 20.09
N MET A 816 -12.73 10.83 19.17
CA MET A 816 -13.28 12.10 18.66
C MET A 816 -13.91 12.92 19.79
N GLU A 817 -14.64 12.28 20.69
CA GLU A 817 -15.30 12.94 21.82
C GLU A 817 -14.30 13.42 22.88
N MET A 818 -13.26 12.62 23.17
CA MET A 818 -12.15 13.02 24.04
C MET A 818 -11.41 14.22 23.45
N ALA A 819 -11.14 14.22 22.14
CA ALA A 819 -10.55 15.36 21.45
C ALA A 819 -11.45 16.60 21.59
N ARG A 820 -12.76 16.47 21.30
CA ARG A 820 -13.77 17.54 21.44
C ARG A 820 -13.82 18.13 22.85
N CYS A 821 -13.71 17.28 23.88
CA CYS A 821 -13.75 17.68 25.28
C CYS A 821 -12.46 18.35 25.78
N GLY A 822 -11.40 18.39 24.97
CA GLY A 822 -10.14 19.04 25.33
C GLY A 822 -9.10 18.09 25.90
N CYS A 823 -9.12 16.81 25.51
CA CYS A 823 -7.96 15.92 25.64
C CYS A 823 -6.81 16.44 24.76
N ASP A 824 -5.57 16.35 25.25
CA ASP A 824 -4.41 16.96 24.61
C ASP A 824 -3.67 15.97 23.70
N ILE A 825 -3.59 14.70 24.09
CA ILE A 825 -2.92 13.64 23.31
C ILE A 825 -3.82 12.40 23.25
N ILE A 826 -3.87 11.71 22.11
CA ILE A 826 -4.59 10.43 21.96
C ILE A 826 -3.71 9.40 21.26
N ASP A 827 -3.76 8.16 21.75
CA ASP A 827 -3.08 7.01 21.15
C ASP A 827 -3.87 6.43 19.96
N PHE A 828 -3.17 6.18 18.85
CA PHE A 828 -3.70 5.53 17.66
C PHE A 828 -2.69 4.51 17.09
N ALA A 829 -3.17 3.62 16.24
CA ALA A 829 -2.32 2.79 15.38
C ALA A 829 -2.60 3.10 13.91
N VAL A 830 -1.64 2.86 13.01
CA VAL A 830 -1.88 2.95 11.56
C VAL A 830 -2.96 1.92 11.14
N ALA A 831 -3.78 2.23 10.13
CA ALA A 831 -5.00 1.47 9.81
C ALA A 831 -4.80 -0.07 9.74
N SER A 832 -3.76 -0.55 9.06
CA SER A 832 -3.43 -1.97 8.92
C SER A 832 -3.06 -2.67 10.23
N MET A 833 -2.71 -1.91 11.27
CA MET A 833 -2.38 -2.37 12.61
C MET A 833 -3.35 -1.83 13.67
N ALA A 834 -4.48 -1.26 13.25
CA ALA A 834 -5.50 -0.70 14.12
C ALA A 834 -6.71 -1.63 14.28
N ASP A 835 -7.65 -1.16 15.10
CA ASP A 835 -8.94 -1.77 15.37
C ASP A 835 -8.86 -3.18 16.00
N LEU A 836 -9.99 -3.86 16.14
CA LEU A 836 -10.10 -5.13 16.90
C LEU A 836 -9.60 -4.93 18.33
N THR A 837 -8.62 -5.70 18.79
CA THR A 837 -8.00 -5.52 20.10
C THR A 837 -6.95 -4.42 20.13
N SER A 838 -6.59 -3.80 19.01
CA SER A 838 -5.62 -2.70 18.91
C SER A 838 -6.24 -1.34 19.27
N GLN A 839 -5.48 -0.26 19.09
CA GLN A 839 -5.96 1.13 19.17
C GLN A 839 -6.90 1.49 18.00
N PRO A 840 -7.71 2.55 18.12
CA PRO A 840 -8.46 3.11 16.98
C PRO A 840 -7.53 3.51 15.83
N SER A 841 -8.05 3.46 14.60
CA SER A 841 -7.32 3.82 13.38
C SER A 841 -6.93 5.30 13.31
N LEU A 842 -5.63 5.57 13.21
CA LEU A 842 -5.05 6.90 13.00
C LEU A 842 -5.54 7.51 11.67
N ASN A 843 -5.54 6.72 10.60
CA ASN A 843 -5.96 7.17 9.27
C ASN A 843 -7.42 7.63 9.31
N ALA A 844 -8.30 6.81 9.91
CA ALA A 844 -9.72 7.14 10.03
C ALA A 844 -9.95 8.35 10.92
N PHE A 845 -9.21 8.48 12.03
CA PHE A 845 -9.29 9.65 12.90
C PHE A 845 -8.86 10.94 12.20
N CYS A 846 -7.72 10.93 11.50
CA CYS A 846 -7.26 12.09 10.74
C CYS A 846 -8.28 12.50 9.66
N ALA A 847 -8.89 11.54 8.96
CA ALA A 847 -9.94 11.82 7.98
C ALA A 847 -11.21 12.40 8.64
N ALA A 848 -11.64 11.83 9.76
CA ALA A 848 -12.83 12.28 10.49
C ALA A 848 -12.66 13.66 11.15
N MET A 849 -11.43 14.01 11.52
CA MET A 849 -11.09 15.28 12.15
C MET A 849 -10.73 16.38 11.14
N ASP A 850 -10.64 16.08 9.85
CA ASP A 850 -10.27 17.07 8.84
C ASP A 850 -11.28 18.23 8.81
N GLY A 851 -10.77 19.47 8.82
CA GLY A 851 -11.58 20.68 8.95
C GLY A 851 -12.19 20.97 10.34
N LEU A 852 -12.02 20.10 11.35
CA LEU A 852 -12.50 20.35 12.71
C LEU A 852 -11.51 21.17 13.56
N PRO A 853 -11.96 21.95 14.56
CA PRO A 853 -11.11 22.89 15.31
C PRO A 853 -9.89 22.27 16.01
N ARG A 854 -9.98 21.00 16.45
CA ARG A 854 -8.90 20.28 17.13
C ARG A 854 -8.21 19.25 16.22
N SER A 855 -8.34 19.39 14.90
CA SER A 855 -7.68 18.50 13.94
C SER A 855 -6.17 18.40 14.19
N PRO A 856 -5.56 17.19 14.14
CA PRO A 856 -4.12 17.01 14.33
C PRO A 856 -3.28 17.64 13.21
N GLY A 857 -3.89 18.07 12.09
CA GLY A 857 -3.18 18.69 10.98
C GLY A 857 -2.26 17.72 10.21
N ILE A 858 -2.59 16.44 10.24
CA ILE A 858 -1.93 15.35 9.51
C ILE A 858 -2.89 14.89 8.41
N SER A 859 -2.44 14.93 7.15
CA SER A 859 -3.25 14.44 6.02
C SER A 859 -3.36 12.91 6.09
N TYR A 860 -4.58 12.38 6.11
CA TYR A 860 -4.81 10.93 6.14
C TYR A 860 -4.21 10.21 4.93
N MET A 861 -4.20 10.85 3.75
CA MET A 861 -3.56 10.29 2.54
C MET A 861 -2.03 10.23 2.65
N SER A 862 -1.41 11.13 3.44
CA SER A 862 0.04 11.08 3.64
C SER A 862 0.51 9.87 4.45
N LEU A 863 -0.42 9.15 5.11
CA LEU A 863 -0.14 7.96 5.91
C LEU A 863 -0.16 6.66 5.10
N GLU A 864 -0.64 6.68 3.86
CA GLU A 864 -0.76 5.50 3.00
C GLU A 864 0.57 4.73 2.84
N PRO A 865 1.75 5.37 2.67
CA PRO A 865 3.00 4.62 2.58
C PRO A 865 3.36 3.85 3.85
N LEU A 866 3.06 4.42 5.03
CA LEU A 866 3.26 3.74 6.32
C LEU A 866 2.27 2.59 6.48
N ASP A 867 1.02 2.80 6.08
CA ASP A 867 -0.03 1.79 6.15
C ASP A 867 0.27 0.59 5.25
N MET A 868 0.67 0.82 4.00
CA MET A 868 1.05 -0.23 3.06
C MET A 868 2.26 -1.04 3.53
N TYR A 869 3.23 -0.37 4.18
CA TYR A 869 4.36 -1.05 4.81
C TYR A 869 3.87 -2.00 5.90
N TRP A 870 3.07 -1.51 6.85
CA TRP A 870 2.60 -2.31 7.98
C TRP A 870 1.61 -3.41 7.58
N MET A 871 0.75 -3.18 6.59
CA MET A 871 -0.09 -4.21 5.99
C MET A 871 0.76 -5.39 5.51
N ARG A 872 1.86 -5.10 4.82
CA ARG A 872 2.74 -6.14 4.28
C ARG A 872 3.56 -6.83 5.36
N VAL A 873 3.98 -6.09 6.39
CA VAL A 873 4.63 -6.67 7.57
C VAL A 873 3.69 -7.63 8.29
N ARG A 874 2.45 -7.22 8.55
CA ARG A 874 1.44 -8.01 9.26
C ARG A 874 1.20 -9.39 8.64
N GLU A 875 1.18 -9.49 7.31
CA GLU A 875 1.06 -10.77 6.60
C GLU A 875 2.13 -11.80 7.03
N MET A 876 3.37 -11.35 7.22
CA MET A 876 4.49 -12.20 7.66
C MET A 876 4.29 -12.77 9.06
N TYR A 877 3.42 -12.15 9.86
CA TYR A 877 3.08 -12.54 11.24
C TYR A 877 1.71 -13.22 11.37
N SER A 878 1.06 -13.59 10.25
CA SER A 878 -0.23 -14.29 10.23
C SER A 878 -0.37 -15.48 11.19
N PRO A 879 0.66 -16.28 11.51
CA PRO A 879 0.54 -17.36 12.52
C PRO A 879 0.24 -16.89 13.95
N PHE A 880 0.38 -15.58 14.22
CA PHE A 880 0.16 -14.97 15.54
C PHE A 880 -1.11 -14.14 15.64
N GLU A 881 -1.93 -14.12 14.57
CA GLU A 881 -3.22 -13.44 14.58
C GLU A 881 -4.17 -14.06 15.61
N THR A 882 -4.97 -13.20 16.25
CA THR A 882 -5.98 -13.63 17.24
C THR A 882 -7.21 -14.28 16.61
N GLY A 883 -7.38 -14.18 15.29
CA GLY A 883 -8.54 -14.70 14.55
C GLY A 883 -9.81 -13.86 14.69
N MET A 884 -9.77 -12.74 15.41
CA MET A 884 -10.90 -11.82 15.55
C MET A 884 -11.16 -11.09 14.23
N LEU A 885 -12.37 -11.19 13.67
CA LEU A 885 -12.74 -10.55 12.40
C LEU A 885 -13.36 -9.16 12.58
N ALA A 886 -13.92 -8.87 13.75
CA ALA A 886 -14.52 -7.59 14.10
C ALA A 886 -14.45 -7.37 15.63
N GLY A 887 -14.54 -6.12 16.08
CA GLY A 887 -14.71 -5.81 17.51
C GLY A 887 -15.98 -6.44 18.10
N SER A 888 -16.01 -6.61 19.41
CA SER A 888 -17.09 -7.23 20.17
C SER A 888 -17.52 -6.38 21.36
N ALA A 889 -18.82 -6.08 21.44
CA ALA A 889 -19.42 -5.43 22.60
C ALA A 889 -19.35 -6.28 23.88
N ARG A 890 -19.06 -7.59 23.78
CA ARG A 890 -18.84 -8.46 24.95
C ARG A 890 -17.73 -7.97 25.86
N VAL A 891 -16.83 -7.11 25.37
CA VAL A 891 -15.78 -6.50 26.20
C VAL A 891 -16.34 -5.68 27.37
N PHE A 892 -17.54 -5.12 27.23
CA PHE A 892 -18.23 -4.45 28.34
C PHE A 892 -18.71 -5.41 29.44
N ASP A 893 -18.78 -6.71 29.17
CA ASP A 893 -19.14 -7.73 30.15
C ASP A 893 -17.90 -8.33 30.82
N HIS A 894 -16.92 -8.78 30.03
CA HIS A 894 -15.76 -9.52 30.55
C HIS A 894 -14.56 -8.63 30.87
N GLU A 895 -14.50 -7.42 30.31
CA GLU A 895 -13.46 -6.42 30.58
C GLU A 895 -12.02 -6.95 30.44
N ILE A 896 -11.78 -7.79 29.43
CA ILE A 896 -10.45 -8.35 29.16
C ILE A 896 -9.68 -7.30 28.33
N PRO A 897 -8.49 -6.85 28.79
CA PRO A 897 -7.66 -5.93 28.02
C PRO A 897 -7.19 -6.51 26.68
N GLY A 898 -6.94 -5.65 25.68
CA GLY A 898 -6.54 -6.09 24.34
C GLY A 898 -5.36 -7.07 24.34
N GLY A 899 -4.23 -6.70 24.94
CA GLY A 899 -3.07 -7.59 25.04
C GLY A 899 -3.29 -8.86 25.87
N GLN A 900 -4.20 -8.85 26.85
CA GLN A 900 -4.55 -10.05 27.61
C GLN A 900 -5.43 -10.98 26.77
N TYR A 901 -6.33 -10.44 25.94
CA TYR A 901 -7.21 -11.22 25.07
C TYR A 901 -6.38 -12.11 24.13
N ALA A 902 -5.41 -11.53 23.42
CA ALA A 902 -4.52 -12.26 22.51
C ALA A 902 -3.74 -13.38 23.22
N ASN A 903 -3.15 -13.07 24.38
CA ASN A 903 -2.38 -14.04 25.15
C ASN A 903 -3.25 -15.17 25.72
N LEU A 904 -4.41 -14.81 26.29
CA LEU A 904 -5.34 -15.77 26.89
C LEU A 904 -5.93 -16.72 25.84
N PHE A 905 -6.20 -16.22 24.62
CA PHE A 905 -6.67 -17.03 23.51
C PHE A 905 -5.63 -18.08 23.09
N VAL A 906 -4.37 -17.68 22.88
CA VAL A 906 -3.28 -18.61 22.55
C VAL A 906 -3.06 -19.64 23.67
N GLN A 907 -3.16 -19.24 24.94
CA GLN A 907 -3.08 -20.14 26.08
C GLN A 907 -4.23 -21.16 26.08
N CYS A 908 -5.46 -20.68 25.89
CA CYS A 908 -6.66 -21.51 25.80
C CYS A 908 -6.52 -22.59 24.71
N GLN A 909 -6.06 -22.21 23.52
CA GLN A 909 -5.78 -23.15 22.43
C GLN A 909 -4.69 -24.17 22.80
N SER A 910 -3.60 -23.71 23.44
CA SER A 910 -2.50 -24.60 23.84
C SER A 910 -2.91 -25.65 24.87
N MET A 911 -3.95 -25.38 25.65
CA MET A 911 -4.53 -26.29 26.64
C MET A 911 -5.61 -27.21 26.06
N GLY A 912 -5.90 -27.11 24.76
CA GLY A 912 -6.99 -27.87 24.12
C GLY A 912 -8.38 -27.37 24.51
N LEU A 913 -8.50 -26.15 25.03
CA LEU A 913 -9.75 -25.53 25.46
C LEU A 913 -10.31 -24.53 24.43
N GLY A 914 -9.72 -24.46 23.23
CA GLY A 914 -10.08 -23.46 22.21
C GLY A 914 -11.57 -23.41 21.86
N ASP A 915 -12.22 -24.57 21.75
CA ASP A 915 -13.66 -24.68 21.45
C ASP A 915 -14.57 -24.16 22.59
N ARG A 916 -14.00 -23.90 23.77
CA ARG A 916 -14.69 -23.38 24.96
C ARG A 916 -14.34 -21.92 25.24
N TRP A 917 -13.94 -21.16 24.23
CA TRP A 917 -13.55 -19.76 24.40
C TRP A 917 -14.64 -18.90 25.07
N GLU A 918 -15.91 -19.07 24.69
CA GLU A 918 -17.02 -18.33 25.29
C GLU A 918 -17.17 -18.62 26.80
N ASP A 919 -16.98 -19.88 27.22
CA ASP A 919 -16.97 -20.25 28.65
C ASP A 919 -15.82 -19.56 29.40
N VAL A 920 -14.67 -19.39 28.75
CA VAL A 920 -13.52 -18.69 29.34
C VAL A 920 -13.83 -17.21 29.54
N LEU A 921 -14.53 -16.56 28.60
CA LEU A 921 -14.95 -15.16 28.73
C LEU A 921 -15.92 -14.98 29.92
N ASP A 922 -16.89 -15.87 30.07
CA ASP A 922 -17.85 -15.85 31.18
C ASP A 922 -17.15 -16.13 32.51
N MET A 923 -16.28 -17.14 32.57
CA MET A 923 -15.52 -17.46 33.77
C MET A 923 -14.56 -16.32 34.16
N TYR A 924 -13.99 -15.60 33.19
CA TYR A 924 -13.13 -14.45 33.46
C TYR A 924 -13.89 -13.34 34.19
N ARG A 925 -15.13 -13.06 33.75
CA ARG A 925 -16.05 -12.14 34.46
C ARG A 925 -16.38 -12.64 35.86
N ASP A 926 -16.77 -13.91 35.99
CA ASP A 926 -17.11 -14.51 37.29
C ASP A 926 -15.93 -14.46 38.28
N VAL A 927 -14.70 -14.64 37.79
CA VAL A 927 -13.49 -14.51 38.60
C VAL A 927 -13.25 -13.06 39.04
N ASN A 928 -13.52 -12.07 38.19
CA ASN A 928 -13.46 -10.66 38.60
C ASN A 928 -14.42 -10.36 39.75
N ASP A 929 -15.66 -10.86 39.65
CA ASP A 929 -16.66 -10.72 40.71
C ASP A 929 -16.21 -11.44 42.00
N LEU A 930 -15.64 -12.65 41.88
CA LEU A 930 -15.06 -13.39 42.99
C LEU A 930 -13.93 -12.62 43.69
N PHE A 931 -13.12 -11.89 42.93
CA PHE A 931 -12.02 -11.08 43.47
C PHE A 931 -12.46 -9.70 43.99
N GLY A 932 -13.75 -9.36 43.86
CA GLY A 932 -14.31 -8.12 44.42
C GLY A 932 -14.30 -6.93 43.47
N ASP A 933 -14.37 -7.18 42.16
CA ASP A 933 -14.35 -6.18 41.09
C ASP A 933 -13.06 -5.35 41.06
N ILE A 934 -12.00 -5.95 40.56
CA ILE A 934 -10.67 -5.34 40.49
C ILE A 934 -10.42 -4.68 39.14
N ILE A 935 -9.51 -3.70 39.12
CA ILE A 935 -8.90 -3.22 37.88
C ILE A 935 -8.12 -4.38 37.27
N LYS A 936 -8.31 -4.60 35.96
CA LYS A 936 -7.73 -5.71 35.23
C LYS A 936 -6.78 -5.20 34.17
N VAL A 937 -5.52 -5.07 34.52
CA VAL A 937 -4.41 -4.75 33.62
C VAL A 937 -3.19 -5.57 34.02
N THR A 938 -2.22 -5.78 33.15
CA THR A 938 -1.08 -6.65 33.47
C THR A 938 -0.40 -6.23 34.79
N PRO A 939 -0.16 -7.17 35.73
CA PRO A 939 -0.43 -8.61 35.70
C PRO A 939 -1.74 -9.04 36.38
N SER A 940 -2.53 -8.14 36.97
CA SER A 940 -3.83 -8.49 37.59
C SER A 940 -4.79 -9.18 36.61
N SER A 941 -4.83 -8.75 35.34
CA SER A 941 -5.60 -9.40 34.28
C SER A 941 -5.15 -10.84 34.01
N LYS A 942 -3.85 -11.10 34.13
CA LYS A 942 -3.30 -12.47 34.02
C LYS A 942 -3.77 -13.32 35.20
N CYS A 943 -3.78 -12.80 36.42
CA CYS A 943 -4.26 -13.55 37.58
C CYS A 943 -5.73 -13.97 37.42
N VAL A 944 -6.57 -13.09 36.88
CA VAL A 944 -7.97 -13.40 36.54
C VAL A 944 -8.03 -14.49 35.46
N GLY A 945 -7.25 -14.35 34.38
CA GLY A 945 -7.20 -15.33 33.29
C GLY A 945 -6.68 -16.72 33.70
N ASP A 946 -5.62 -16.77 34.49
CA ASP A 946 -5.02 -18.01 34.99
C ASP A 946 -6.03 -18.78 35.86
N LEU A 947 -6.76 -18.06 36.74
CA LEU A 947 -7.82 -18.70 37.52
C LEU A 947 -8.97 -19.15 36.62
N ALA A 948 -9.41 -18.32 35.66
CA ALA A 948 -10.50 -18.68 34.76
C ALA A 948 -10.20 -19.98 33.98
N LEU A 949 -9.02 -20.08 33.36
CA LEU A 949 -8.57 -21.29 32.68
C LEU A 949 -8.46 -22.48 33.63
N PHE A 950 -7.92 -22.28 34.83
CA PHE A 950 -7.81 -23.32 35.85
C PHE A 950 -9.18 -23.90 36.22
N LEU A 951 -10.18 -23.04 36.44
CA LEU A 951 -11.53 -23.45 36.83
C LEU A 951 -12.27 -24.17 35.70
N ILE A 952 -12.13 -23.68 34.46
CA ILE A 952 -12.69 -24.33 33.26
C ILE A 952 -12.07 -25.71 33.07
N ASN A 953 -10.75 -25.85 33.24
CA ASN A 953 -10.05 -27.12 33.16
C ASN A 953 -10.48 -28.10 34.28
N LYS A 954 -10.96 -27.59 35.41
CA LYS A 954 -11.59 -28.38 36.49
C LYS A 954 -13.07 -28.65 36.26
N ASN A 955 -13.63 -28.26 35.11
CA ASN A 955 -15.05 -28.39 34.76
C ASN A 955 -16.01 -27.68 35.73
N LEU A 956 -15.57 -26.60 36.35
CA LEU A 956 -16.43 -25.77 37.18
C LEU A 956 -17.25 -24.82 36.32
N LYS A 957 -18.50 -24.55 36.75
CA LYS A 957 -19.44 -23.67 36.03
C LYS A 957 -19.46 -22.26 36.58
N LYS A 958 -19.15 -22.06 37.86
CA LYS A 958 -19.06 -20.74 38.50
C LYS A 958 -17.75 -20.60 39.25
N ALA A 959 -17.20 -19.40 39.28
CA ALA A 959 -15.95 -19.14 40.00
C ALA A 959 -16.08 -19.37 41.51
N SER A 960 -17.23 -19.06 42.10
CA SER A 960 -17.49 -19.24 43.54
C SER A 960 -17.42 -20.69 44.01
N ASP A 961 -17.64 -21.66 43.12
CA ASP A 961 -17.68 -23.08 43.46
C ASP A 961 -16.32 -23.55 44.01
N VAL A 962 -15.21 -22.91 43.60
CA VAL A 962 -13.86 -23.21 44.07
C VAL A 962 -13.69 -23.01 45.58
N LEU A 963 -14.52 -22.16 46.21
CA LEU A 963 -14.46 -21.92 47.66
C LEU A 963 -14.94 -23.13 48.47
N THR A 964 -15.79 -23.97 47.88
CA THR A 964 -16.33 -25.19 48.51
C THR A 964 -15.41 -26.39 48.36
N MET A 965 -14.40 -26.31 47.49
CA MET A 965 -13.47 -27.40 47.26
C MET A 965 -12.33 -27.38 48.27
N ASP A 966 -11.90 -28.54 48.74
CA ASP A 966 -10.73 -28.68 49.61
C ASP A 966 -9.51 -29.17 48.81
N ASN A 967 -8.31 -28.91 49.33
CA ASN A 967 -7.03 -29.34 48.73
C ASN A 967 -6.77 -28.87 47.28
N ILE A 968 -7.17 -27.64 46.94
CA ILE A 968 -6.90 -27.02 45.64
C ILE A 968 -5.58 -26.27 45.66
N ASP A 969 -4.64 -26.61 44.77
CA ASP A 969 -3.44 -25.80 44.54
C ASP A 969 -3.71 -24.77 43.45
N TYR A 970 -3.90 -23.52 43.90
CA TYR A 970 -4.20 -22.39 43.04
C TYR A 970 -2.97 -21.98 42.23
N PRO A 971 -3.15 -21.38 41.03
CA PRO A 971 -2.04 -20.84 40.26
C PRO A 971 -1.20 -19.84 41.08
N ASP A 972 0.13 -19.89 40.94
CA ASP A 972 1.06 -19.03 41.69
C ASP A 972 0.77 -17.53 41.50
N SER A 973 0.28 -17.13 40.33
CA SER A 973 -0.13 -15.76 40.03
C SER A 973 -1.30 -15.30 40.90
N VAL A 974 -2.26 -16.20 41.17
CA VAL A 974 -3.44 -15.95 42.01
C VAL A 974 -3.05 -15.92 43.47
N VAL A 975 -2.15 -16.82 43.90
CA VAL A 975 -1.59 -16.81 45.25
C VAL A 975 -0.80 -15.51 45.48
N GLY A 976 0.08 -15.13 44.56
CA GLY A 976 0.85 -13.89 44.64
C GLY A 976 -0.01 -12.62 44.65
N LEU A 977 -1.12 -12.62 43.89
CA LEU A 977 -2.14 -11.56 43.95
C LEU A 977 -2.74 -11.46 45.35
N MET A 978 -3.23 -12.57 45.91
CA MET A 978 -3.87 -12.60 47.23
C MET A 978 -2.90 -12.34 48.39
N GLU A 979 -1.62 -12.64 48.21
CA GLU A 979 -0.55 -12.30 49.16
C GLU A 979 -0.26 -10.79 49.17
N GLY A 980 -0.74 -10.02 48.18
CA GLY A 980 -0.51 -8.58 48.05
C GLY A 980 0.79 -8.22 47.34
N ARG A 981 1.49 -9.18 46.70
CA ARG A 981 2.76 -8.92 46.01
C ARG A 981 2.64 -7.93 44.84
N LEU A 982 1.42 -7.75 44.33
CA LEU A 982 1.10 -6.87 43.22
C LEU A 982 0.60 -5.48 43.66
N GLY A 983 0.46 -5.24 44.97
CA GLY A 983 -0.25 -4.09 45.52
C GLY A 983 -1.66 -4.47 45.99
N PHE A 984 -2.43 -3.46 46.37
CA PHE A 984 -3.73 -3.62 47.01
C PHE A 984 -4.84 -2.94 46.19
N PRO A 985 -5.95 -3.63 45.89
CA PRO A 985 -7.10 -3.00 45.25
C PRO A 985 -7.77 -2.00 46.20
N HIS A 986 -8.45 -1.00 45.66
CA HIS A 986 -9.05 0.10 46.41
C HIS A 986 -9.93 -0.35 47.61
N ARG A 987 -10.68 -1.44 47.46
CA ARG A 987 -11.56 -1.99 48.50
C ARG A 987 -10.94 -3.14 49.31
N GLY A 988 -9.69 -3.51 49.03
CA GLY A 988 -9.09 -4.76 49.47
C GLY A 988 -9.74 -5.99 48.82
N PHE A 989 -9.16 -7.16 49.08
CA PHE A 989 -9.72 -8.43 48.60
C PHE A 989 -10.83 -8.95 49.53
N PRO A 990 -11.83 -9.69 49.02
CA PRO A 990 -12.80 -10.40 49.87
C PRO A 990 -12.10 -11.36 50.83
N LYS A 991 -12.26 -11.13 52.15
CA LYS A 991 -11.48 -11.82 53.20
C LYS A 991 -11.62 -13.34 53.16
N ASN A 992 -12.81 -13.86 52.87
CA ASN A 992 -13.07 -15.29 52.75
C ASN A 992 -12.34 -15.92 51.56
N VAL A 993 -12.31 -15.22 50.42
CA VAL A 993 -11.60 -15.66 49.20
C VAL A 993 -10.09 -15.63 49.43
N GLN A 994 -9.58 -14.52 49.98
CA GLN A 994 -8.16 -14.36 50.31
C GLN A 994 -7.69 -15.45 51.27
N ALA A 995 -8.42 -15.70 52.36
CA ALA A 995 -8.07 -16.74 53.33
C ALA A 995 -8.05 -18.15 52.71
N LYS A 996 -9.03 -18.47 51.85
CA LYS A 996 -9.11 -19.78 51.17
C LYS A 996 -7.92 -20.02 50.26
N ILE A 997 -7.53 -19.02 49.46
CA ILE A 997 -6.41 -19.12 48.50
C ILE A 997 -5.07 -19.17 49.24
N LEU A 998 -4.90 -18.37 50.29
CA LEU A 998 -3.64 -18.27 51.02
C LEU A 998 -3.34 -19.47 51.93
N LYS A 999 -4.34 -20.27 52.31
CA LYS A 999 -4.19 -21.46 53.16
C LYS A 999 -3.33 -21.19 54.42
N GLY A 1000 -3.56 -20.06 55.10
CA GLY A 1000 -2.84 -19.68 56.31
C GLY A 1000 -1.54 -18.88 56.10
N LYS A 1001 -1.13 -18.60 54.86
CA LYS A 1001 -0.08 -17.60 54.59
C LYS A 1001 -0.55 -16.20 54.99
N THR A 1002 0.36 -15.41 55.55
CA THR A 1002 0.05 -14.03 55.97
C THR A 1002 0.17 -13.08 54.77
N PRO A 1003 -0.87 -12.31 54.44
CA PRO A 1003 -0.80 -11.30 53.38
C PRO A 1003 0.10 -10.13 53.79
N LEU A 1004 0.71 -9.48 52.80
CA LEU A 1004 1.44 -8.23 53.01
C LEU A 1004 0.49 -7.11 53.45
N THR A 1005 1.01 -6.16 54.23
CA THR A 1005 0.27 -4.96 54.71
C THR A 1005 0.91 -3.65 54.27
N GLU A 1006 2.15 -3.73 53.76
CA GLU A 1006 2.94 -2.60 53.28
C GLU A 1006 3.25 -2.75 51.79
N ARG A 1007 3.76 -1.68 51.17
CA ARG A 1007 4.17 -1.66 49.75
C ARG A 1007 5.21 -2.78 49.50
N PRO A 1008 4.96 -3.73 48.56
CA PRO A 1008 5.85 -4.88 48.35
C PRO A 1008 7.31 -4.52 48.10
N SER A 1009 7.59 -3.46 47.33
CA SER A 1009 8.95 -3.01 47.04
C SER A 1009 9.73 -2.50 48.25
N ALA A 1010 9.04 -1.95 49.26
CA ALA A 1010 9.67 -1.35 50.44
C ALA A 1010 10.29 -2.38 51.39
N VAL A 1011 9.80 -3.63 51.35
CA VAL A 1011 10.26 -4.72 52.22
C VAL A 1011 11.28 -5.64 51.54
N LEU A 1012 11.63 -5.38 50.27
CA LEU A 1012 12.62 -6.18 49.54
C LEU A 1012 14.04 -5.61 49.74
N PRO A 1013 15.06 -6.48 49.94
CA PRO A 1013 16.43 -6.03 50.05
C PRO A 1013 16.92 -5.42 48.72
N PRO A 1014 17.75 -4.36 48.74
CA PRO A 1014 18.31 -3.76 47.52
C PRO A 1014 19.07 -4.79 46.66
N ALA A 1015 18.95 -4.67 45.34
CA ALA A 1015 19.73 -5.49 44.42
C ALA A 1015 21.20 -5.02 44.34
N ASP A 1016 22.14 -5.97 44.23
CA ASP A 1016 23.57 -5.69 44.06
C ASP A 1016 23.96 -5.80 42.57
N PHE A 1017 23.97 -4.65 41.88
CA PHE A 1017 24.26 -4.60 40.44
C PHE A 1017 25.71 -4.96 40.12
N ASP A 1018 26.67 -4.58 40.97
CA ASP A 1018 28.10 -4.84 40.77
C ASP A 1018 28.40 -6.33 40.82
N LYS A 1019 27.82 -7.02 41.80
CA LYS A 1019 27.91 -8.46 41.91
C LYS A 1019 27.37 -9.15 40.66
N ILE A 1020 26.17 -8.80 40.20
CA ILE A 1020 25.56 -9.42 39.01
C ILE A 1020 26.38 -9.14 37.74
N ARG A 1021 26.86 -7.91 37.56
CA ARG A 1021 27.76 -7.55 36.43
C ARG A 1021 29.03 -8.40 36.43
N SER A 1022 29.67 -8.53 37.59
CA SER A 1022 30.91 -9.29 37.74
C SER A 1022 30.70 -10.80 37.59
N GLU A 1023 29.62 -11.36 38.14
CA GLU A 1023 29.32 -12.80 38.07
C GLU A 1023 28.97 -13.25 36.65
N LEU A 1024 28.24 -12.41 35.89
CA LEU A 1024 27.80 -12.73 34.53
C LEU A 1024 28.73 -12.21 33.43
N GLY A 1025 29.66 -11.30 33.75
CA GLY A 1025 30.56 -10.68 32.77
C GLY A 1025 29.83 -9.82 31.73
N VAL A 1026 28.78 -9.10 32.14
CA VAL A 1026 27.92 -8.30 31.27
C VAL A 1026 27.92 -6.82 31.63
N ASP A 1027 27.45 -5.97 30.71
CA ASP A 1027 27.28 -4.54 30.95
C ASP A 1027 26.12 -4.22 31.91
N GLU A 1028 25.93 -2.93 32.22
CA GLU A 1028 24.85 -2.45 33.10
C GLU A 1028 23.44 -2.75 32.58
N TYR A 1029 23.22 -2.72 31.26
CA TYR A 1029 21.91 -3.00 30.67
C TYR A 1029 21.53 -4.48 30.79
N ARG A 1030 22.49 -5.38 30.51
CA ARG A 1030 22.27 -6.82 30.56
C ARG A 1030 22.24 -7.33 32.00
N ALA A 1031 22.97 -6.71 32.92
CA ALA A 1031 22.81 -6.97 34.35
C ALA A 1031 21.40 -6.57 34.82
N MET A 1032 20.87 -5.44 34.34
CA MET A 1032 19.49 -5.05 34.62
C MET A 1032 18.49 -6.09 34.04
N SER A 1033 18.68 -6.54 32.79
CA SER A 1033 17.87 -7.62 32.21
C SER A 1033 17.93 -8.91 33.02
N ALA A 1034 19.11 -9.28 33.52
CA ALA A 1034 19.32 -10.46 34.36
C ALA A 1034 18.62 -10.35 35.72
N ILE A 1035 18.53 -9.15 36.31
CA ILE A 1035 17.80 -8.92 37.55
C ILE A 1035 16.29 -9.02 37.33
N LEU A 1036 15.78 -8.40 36.26
CA LEU A 1036 14.36 -8.39 35.95
C LEU A 1036 13.86 -9.78 35.53
N TYR A 1037 14.65 -10.48 34.73
CA TYR A 1037 14.29 -11.75 34.11
C TYR A 1037 15.42 -12.78 34.19
N PRO A 1038 15.81 -13.27 35.38
CA PRO A 1038 17.02 -14.10 35.55
C PRO A 1038 17.04 -15.34 34.65
N LYS A 1039 15.95 -16.10 34.65
CA LYS A 1039 15.84 -17.32 33.83
C LYS A 1039 15.80 -17.00 32.34
N VAL A 1040 15.04 -15.99 31.93
CA VAL A 1040 14.87 -15.64 30.50
C VAL A 1040 16.19 -15.14 29.92
N PHE A 1041 16.89 -14.29 30.67
CA PHE A 1041 18.17 -13.78 30.27
C PHE A 1041 19.23 -14.89 30.21
N ALA A 1042 19.26 -15.79 31.20
CA ALA A 1042 20.13 -16.96 31.16
C ALA A 1042 19.83 -17.88 29.96
N ASP A 1043 18.55 -18.12 29.66
CA ASP A 1043 18.12 -18.90 28.49
C ASP A 1043 18.52 -18.21 27.16
N TYR A 1044 18.42 -16.88 27.09
CA TYR A 1044 18.90 -16.08 25.96
C TYR A 1044 20.42 -16.15 25.80
N GLN A 1045 21.20 -15.98 26.87
CA GLN A 1045 22.65 -16.11 26.83
C GLN A 1045 23.07 -17.52 26.39
N LYS A 1046 22.39 -18.55 26.92
CA LYS A 1046 22.58 -19.93 26.50
C LYS A 1046 22.27 -20.11 25.01
N PHE A 1047 21.18 -19.52 24.52
CA PHE A 1047 20.86 -19.53 23.10
C PHE A 1047 21.96 -18.87 22.26
N CYS A 1048 22.44 -17.68 22.61
CA CYS A 1048 23.53 -17.02 21.89
C CYS A 1048 24.83 -17.83 21.90
N ALA A 1049 25.16 -18.44 23.04
CA ALA A 1049 26.36 -19.27 23.21
C ALA A 1049 26.28 -20.58 22.42
N GLU A 1050 25.15 -21.30 22.48
CA GLU A 1050 24.99 -22.64 21.90
C GLU A 1050 24.47 -22.65 20.46
N LYS A 1051 23.65 -21.66 20.09
CA LYS A 1051 22.95 -21.59 18.80
C LYS A 1051 23.56 -20.51 17.91
N THR A 1052 23.25 -19.23 18.14
CA THR A 1052 23.79 -18.09 17.40
C THR A 1052 23.39 -16.76 18.06
N GLU A 1053 24.28 -15.77 18.04
CA GLU A 1053 23.95 -14.38 18.41
C GLU A 1053 23.29 -13.60 17.27
N LEU A 1054 23.32 -14.14 16.04
CA LEU A 1054 22.89 -13.46 14.81
C LEU A 1054 21.42 -13.68 14.43
N ALA A 1055 20.65 -14.37 15.29
CA ALA A 1055 19.25 -14.71 14.99
C ALA A 1055 18.37 -13.47 14.72
N HIS A 1056 18.63 -12.37 15.43
CA HIS A 1056 17.93 -11.09 15.27
C HIS A 1056 18.12 -10.46 13.88
N LEU A 1057 19.18 -10.82 13.14
CA LEU A 1057 19.47 -10.29 11.80
C LEU A 1057 18.89 -11.13 10.65
N ILE A 1058 18.30 -12.29 10.96
CA ILE A 1058 17.66 -13.13 9.95
C ILE A 1058 16.38 -12.43 9.46
N PRO A 1059 16.11 -12.33 8.14
CA PRO A 1059 14.86 -11.76 7.65
C PRO A 1059 13.62 -12.48 8.21
N THR A 1060 12.56 -11.73 8.54
CA THR A 1060 11.33 -12.26 9.16
C THR A 1060 10.69 -13.43 8.38
N PRO A 1061 10.62 -13.42 7.03
CA PRO A 1061 10.12 -14.56 6.27
C PRO A 1061 10.88 -15.86 6.56
N VAL A 1062 12.21 -15.77 6.65
CA VAL A 1062 13.09 -16.92 6.91
C VAL A 1062 13.07 -17.34 8.38
N PHE A 1063 12.86 -16.38 9.30
CA PHE A 1063 12.81 -16.66 10.74
C PHE A 1063 11.53 -17.41 11.18
N TRP A 1064 10.37 -17.13 10.56
CA TRP A 1064 9.10 -17.75 10.95
C TRP A 1064 8.62 -18.88 10.05
N HIS A 1065 8.90 -18.78 8.75
CA HIS A 1065 8.33 -19.69 7.76
C HIS A 1065 9.41 -20.66 7.31
N SER A 1066 9.93 -20.54 6.08
CA SER A 1066 10.91 -21.48 5.54
C SER A 1066 12.09 -20.77 4.88
N PHE A 1067 13.24 -21.45 4.88
CA PHE A 1067 14.37 -21.11 4.03
C PHE A 1067 14.40 -22.09 2.86
N GLU A 1068 14.06 -21.64 1.65
CA GLU A 1068 13.87 -22.50 0.47
C GLU A 1068 15.18 -22.74 -0.30
N ILE A 1069 15.31 -23.89 -0.97
CA ILE A 1069 16.48 -24.19 -1.80
C ILE A 1069 16.57 -23.15 -2.93
N GLY A 1070 17.75 -22.56 -3.11
CA GLY A 1070 18.00 -21.45 -4.04
C GLY A 1070 17.73 -20.07 -3.44
N GLN A 1071 17.04 -19.96 -2.29
CA GLN A 1071 16.82 -18.69 -1.60
C GLN A 1071 18.13 -18.17 -0.99
N SER A 1072 18.35 -16.86 -1.08
CA SER A 1072 19.49 -16.18 -0.46
C SER A 1072 19.03 -15.16 0.58
N ILE A 1073 19.75 -15.05 1.69
CA ILE A 1073 19.60 -13.97 2.68
C ILE A 1073 20.94 -13.26 2.88
N ARG A 1074 20.91 -12.03 3.41
CA ARG A 1074 22.12 -11.35 3.89
C ARG A 1074 22.09 -11.19 5.41
N VAL A 1075 23.17 -11.61 6.07
CA VAL A 1075 23.35 -11.45 7.52
C VAL A 1075 24.76 -10.94 7.79
N LYS A 1076 24.90 -9.81 8.50
CA LYS A 1076 26.19 -9.10 8.71
C LYS A 1076 27.01 -8.86 7.42
N GLY A 1077 26.34 -8.67 6.29
CA GLY A 1077 26.97 -8.43 4.99
C GLY A 1077 27.33 -9.70 4.21
N GLU A 1078 27.29 -10.88 4.82
CA GLU A 1078 27.51 -12.17 4.16
C GLU A 1078 26.24 -12.60 3.42
N LYS A 1079 26.36 -13.05 2.16
CA LYS A 1079 25.27 -13.67 1.41
C LYS A 1079 25.25 -15.18 1.70
N ILE A 1080 24.18 -15.64 2.33
CA ILE A 1080 23.95 -17.05 2.65
C ILE A 1080 22.86 -17.58 1.72
N THR A 1081 23.17 -18.59 0.91
CA THR A 1081 22.22 -19.24 0.00
C THR A 1081 22.04 -20.69 0.42
N LEU A 1082 20.80 -21.15 0.61
CA LEU A 1082 20.54 -22.57 0.81
C LEU A 1082 20.70 -23.29 -0.54
N THR A 1083 21.70 -24.15 -0.69
CA THR A 1083 21.98 -24.81 -1.98
C THR A 1083 21.47 -26.24 -2.04
N ARG A 1084 21.46 -26.96 -0.91
CA ARG A 1084 21.02 -28.36 -0.89
C ARG A 1084 20.45 -28.78 0.45
N VAL A 1085 19.40 -29.59 0.42
CA VAL A 1085 18.88 -30.36 1.56
C VAL A 1085 19.01 -31.84 1.21
N GLY A 1086 19.94 -32.54 1.85
CA GLY A 1086 20.20 -33.96 1.60
C GLY A 1086 19.14 -34.90 2.21
N PRO A 1087 19.11 -36.16 1.76
CA PRO A 1087 18.18 -37.18 2.26
C PRO A 1087 18.49 -37.60 3.71
N VAL A 1088 17.53 -38.28 4.37
CA VAL A 1088 17.73 -38.85 5.72
C VAL A 1088 18.72 -40.02 5.66
N LYS A 1089 19.83 -39.88 6.38
CA LYS A 1089 20.87 -40.88 6.64
C LYS A 1089 20.56 -41.68 7.91
N ALA A 1090 21.37 -42.72 8.15
CA ALA A 1090 21.38 -43.45 9.42
C ALA A 1090 21.55 -42.50 10.62
N GLY A 1091 20.86 -42.79 11.73
CA GLY A 1091 20.75 -41.93 12.90
C GLY A 1091 19.70 -40.82 12.78
N ARG A 1092 18.86 -40.85 11.73
CA ARG A 1092 17.95 -39.75 11.32
C ARG A 1092 18.70 -38.45 11.04
N MET A 1093 19.86 -38.49 10.39
CA MET A 1093 20.66 -37.28 10.10
C MET A 1093 20.46 -36.80 8.67
N ARG A 1094 20.57 -35.50 8.40
CA ARG A 1094 20.52 -34.89 7.06
C ARG A 1094 21.67 -33.90 6.90
N THR A 1095 22.27 -33.87 5.71
CA THR A 1095 23.22 -32.82 5.34
C THR A 1095 22.49 -31.64 4.72
N ILE A 1096 22.56 -30.47 5.32
CA ILE A 1096 22.12 -29.20 4.74
C ILE A 1096 23.34 -28.45 4.24
N VAL A 1097 23.32 -27.96 3.00
CA VAL A 1097 24.44 -27.27 2.38
C VAL A 1097 24.06 -25.82 2.12
N PHE A 1098 24.91 -24.91 2.59
CA PHE A 1098 24.81 -23.48 2.31
C PHE A 1098 26.01 -23.04 1.46
N ASP A 1099 25.79 -22.10 0.56
CA ASP A 1099 26.84 -21.25 0.00
C ASP A 1099 26.88 -19.95 0.81
N VAL A 1100 28.03 -19.65 1.40
CA VAL A 1100 28.29 -18.42 2.17
C VAL A 1100 29.37 -17.64 1.43
N ASP A 1101 28.98 -16.60 0.71
CA ASP A 1101 29.86 -15.78 -0.16
C ASP A 1101 30.75 -16.62 -1.09
N GLY A 1102 30.18 -17.64 -1.74
CA GLY A 1102 30.91 -18.54 -2.64
C GLY A 1102 31.67 -19.67 -1.94
N ARG A 1103 31.57 -19.80 -0.62
CA ARG A 1103 32.16 -20.90 0.17
C ARG A 1103 31.09 -21.86 0.64
N GLU A 1104 31.25 -23.13 0.29
CA GLU A 1104 30.32 -24.18 0.70
C GLU A 1104 30.50 -24.54 2.19
N GLN A 1105 29.40 -24.54 2.95
CA GLN A 1105 29.32 -25.04 4.33
C GLN A 1105 28.29 -26.18 4.43
N ARG A 1106 28.72 -27.33 4.95
CA ARG A 1106 27.87 -28.54 5.10
C ARG A 1106 27.53 -28.80 6.56
N VAL A 1107 26.25 -28.76 6.90
CA VAL A 1107 25.74 -28.96 8.26
C VAL A 1107 25.02 -30.30 8.36
N GLU A 1108 25.42 -31.15 9.30
CA GLU A 1108 24.66 -32.34 9.66
C GLU A 1108 23.63 -32.01 10.75
N VAL A 1109 22.34 -32.25 10.48
CA VAL A 1109 21.22 -31.98 11.41
C VAL A 1109 20.32 -33.21 11.51
N LYS A 1110 19.82 -33.48 12.72
CA LYS A 1110 18.86 -34.56 12.95
C LYS A 1110 17.48 -34.18 12.37
N SER A 1111 16.95 -35.00 11.47
CA SER A 1111 15.64 -34.87 10.87
C SER A 1111 14.54 -35.35 11.82
N PRO A 1112 13.37 -34.69 11.82
CA PRO A 1112 12.18 -35.19 12.52
C PRO A 1112 11.52 -36.39 11.80
N ALA A 1113 11.86 -36.67 10.53
CA ALA A 1113 11.35 -37.81 9.75
C ALA A 1113 11.93 -39.16 10.22
N SER A 1114 11.25 -40.27 9.92
CA SER A 1114 11.65 -41.62 10.35
C SER A 1114 12.85 -42.17 9.57
N GLU A 1115 13.56 -43.14 10.17
CA GLU A 1115 14.76 -43.74 9.55
C GLU A 1115 14.35 -44.62 8.35
N GLY A 1116 14.76 -44.25 7.14
CA GLY A 1116 14.46 -45.00 5.91
C GLY A 1116 13.35 -44.42 5.03
N GLU A 1117 12.68 -43.34 5.44
CA GLU A 1117 11.83 -42.53 4.56
C GLU A 1117 12.68 -41.58 3.71
N PHE A 1118 12.52 -41.64 2.39
CA PHE A 1118 13.07 -40.64 1.49
C PHE A 1118 12.16 -39.40 1.49
N ASP A 1119 12.65 -38.30 2.04
CA ASP A 1119 12.09 -36.95 1.90
C ASP A 1119 13.19 -36.05 1.25
N GLY A 1120 13.79 -36.55 0.18
CA GLY A 1120 14.56 -35.73 -0.75
C GLY A 1120 13.63 -35.13 -1.81
N PRO A 1121 14.07 -34.16 -2.61
CA PRO A 1121 13.27 -33.64 -3.71
C PRO A 1121 12.89 -34.78 -4.65
N MET A 1122 11.61 -34.87 -5.01
CA MET A 1122 11.13 -35.83 -6.02
C MET A 1122 11.27 -35.19 -7.39
N ALA A 1123 11.74 -35.94 -8.37
CA ALA A 1123 11.83 -35.49 -9.75
C ALA A 1123 10.43 -35.20 -10.27
N ASP A 1124 10.16 -33.94 -10.57
CA ASP A 1124 8.99 -33.56 -11.34
C ASP A 1124 8.96 -34.29 -12.68
N ALA A 1125 7.99 -35.20 -12.86
CA ALA A 1125 7.83 -36.02 -14.05
C ALA A 1125 7.42 -35.18 -15.27
N SER A 1126 6.90 -33.97 -15.04
CA SER A 1126 6.65 -33.02 -16.13
C SER A 1126 7.85 -32.15 -16.46
N ASN A 1127 8.91 -32.20 -15.65
CA ASN A 1127 10.14 -31.48 -15.93
C ASN A 1127 11.12 -32.43 -16.65
N PRO A 1128 11.27 -32.33 -17.99
CA PRO A 1128 12.16 -33.21 -18.75
C PRO A 1128 13.64 -32.95 -18.45
N ASN A 1129 13.95 -31.92 -17.68
CA ASN A 1129 15.28 -31.62 -17.18
C ASN A 1129 15.60 -32.38 -15.89
N HIS A 1130 14.60 -32.90 -15.19
CA HIS A 1130 14.83 -33.75 -14.03
C HIS A 1130 15.24 -35.15 -14.46
N VAL A 1131 16.30 -35.65 -13.86
CA VAL A 1131 16.75 -37.05 -13.98
C VAL A 1131 16.24 -37.77 -12.73
N PRO A 1132 15.14 -38.53 -12.83
CA PRO A 1132 14.62 -39.31 -11.72
C PRO A 1132 15.47 -40.56 -11.47
N SER A 1133 15.43 -41.07 -10.24
CA SER A 1133 15.84 -42.45 -9.98
C SER A 1133 14.84 -43.41 -10.61
N PRO A 1134 15.27 -44.37 -11.45
CA PRO A 1134 14.38 -45.34 -12.08
C PRO A 1134 13.91 -46.44 -11.12
N MET A 1135 14.52 -46.55 -9.93
CA MET A 1135 14.19 -47.58 -8.95
C MET A 1135 14.60 -47.16 -7.53
N PRO A 1136 14.01 -47.76 -6.48
CA PRO A 1136 14.53 -47.63 -5.13
C PRO A 1136 15.88 -48.37 -5.00
N GLY A 1137 16.85 -47.80 -4.28
CA GLY A 1137 18.18 -48.38 -4.18
C GLY A 1137 19.20 -47.46 -3.50
N ALA A 1138 20.49 -47.70 -3.77
CA ALA A 1138 21.59 -46.85 -3.36
C ALA A 1138 22.38 -46.36 -4.58
N VAL A 1139 22.87 -45.12 -4.55
CA VAL A 1139 23.75 -44.56 -5.59
C VAL A 1139 25.16 -45.10 -5.39
N ASP A 1140 25.63 -45.99 -6.27
CA ASP A 1140 26.98 -46.55 -6.16
C ASP A 1140 28.03 -45.61 -6.73
N LYS A 1141 27.73 -44.94 -7.85
CA LYS A 1141 28.66 -44.04 -8.54
C LYS A 1141 27.97 -42.82 -9.11
N VAL A 1142 28.62 -41.67 -9.02
CA VAL A 1142 28.26 -40.43 -9.72
C VAL A 1142 29.32 -40.17 -10.79
N LEU A 1143 28.94 -40.28 -12.06
CA LEU A 1143 29.90 -40.34 -13.19
C LEU A 1143 30.21 -38.97 -13.82
N VAL A 1144 29.49 -37.93 -13.42
CA VAL A 1144 29.57 -36.57 -13.99
C VAL A 1144 29.50 -35.52 -12.88
N LYS A 1145 29.89 -34.28 -13.16
CA LYS A 1145 29.90 -33.17 -12.21
C LYS A 1145 28.98 -32.04 -12.67
N GLU A 1146 28.49 -31.24 -11.72
CA GLU A 1146 27.72 -30.02 -12.03
C GLU A 1146 28.51 -29.10 -12.98
N GLY A 1147 27.85 -28.68 -14.05
CA GLY A 1147 28.43 -27.90 -15.14
C GLY A 1147 29.01 -28.73 -16.29
N ASP A 1148 29.07 -30.06 -16.18
CA ASP A 1148 29.51 -30.91 -17.30
C ASP A 1148 28.45 -30.95 -18.40
N SER A 1149 28.89 -30.92 -19.66
CA SER A 1149 28.05 -31.24 -20.81
C SER A 1149 27.91 -32.76 -20.90
N VAL A 1150 26.69 -33.26 -20.91
CA VAL A 1150 26.38 -34.68 -21.09
C VAL A 1150 25.65 -34.89 -22.42
N GLU A 1151 25.95 -35.97 -23.12
CA GLU A 1151 25.24 -36.36 -24.36
C GLU A 1151 24.03 -37.24 -24.05
N GLN A 1152 23.01 -37.20 -24.90
CA GLN A 1152 21.85 -38.09 -24.78
C GLN A 1152 22.30 -39.56 -24.73
N GLY A 1153 21.88 -40.27 -23.69
CA GLY A 1153 22.26 -41.65 -23.45
C GLY A 1153 23.59 -41.84 -22.70
N GLN A 1154 24.32 -40.78 -22.39
CA GLN A 1154 25.52 -40.83 -21.54
C GLN A 1154 25.13 -41.24 -20.12
N GLU A 1155 25.91 -42.13 -19.50
CA GLU A 1155 25.69 -42.61 -18.13
C GLU A 1155 26.05 -41.49 -17.13
N ILE A 1156 25.10 -41.11 -16.28
CA ILE A 1156 25.23 -40.05 -15.26
C ILE A 1156 25.44 -40.68 -13.87
N PHE A 1157 24.72 -41.76 -13.57
CA PHE A 1157 24.79 -42.47 -12.28
C PHE A 1157 24.82 -43.98 -12.46
N VAL A 1158 25.32 -44.69 -11.45
CA VAL A 1158 25.08 -46.11 -11.25
C VAL A 1158 24.33 -46.28 -9.94
N VAL A 1159 23.18 -46.94 -9.98
CA VAL A 1159 22.32 -47.22 -8.82
C VAL A 1159 22.22 -48.73 -8.66
N SER A 1160 22.36 -49.25 -7.45
CA SER A 1160 22.09 -50.67 -7.16
C SER A 1160 20.93 -50.89 -6.21
N ALA A 1161 20.19 -51.97 -6.47
CA ALA A 1161 19.35 -52.60 -5.46
C ALA A 1161 19.29 -54.11 -5.70
N MET A 1162 19.22 -54.89 -4.62
CA MET A 1162 19.06 -56.35 -4.67
C MET A 1162 20.06 -57.06 -5.62
N LYS A 1163 21.34 -56.65 -5.61
CA LYS A 1163 22.43 -57.17 -6.45
C LYS A 1163 22.28 -56.90 -7.97
N MET A 1164 21.38 -56.01 -8.36
CA MET A 1164 21.28 -55.50 -9.73
C MET A 1164 21.79 -54.06 -9.77
N GLU A 1165 22.66 -53.76 -10.74
CA GLU A 1165 23.13 -52.42 -11.05
C GLU A 1165 22.36 -51.86 -12.25
N VAL A 1166 21.81 -50.66 -12.11
CA VAL A 1166 21.12 -49.91 -13.17
C VAL A 1166 21.86 -48.60 -13.38
N LYS A 1167 22.22 -48.37 -14.64
CA LYS A 1167 22.91 -47.16 -15.05
C LYS A 1167 21.90 -46.12 -15.50
N VAL A 1168 21.83 -45.01 -14.77
CA VAL A 1168 20.93 -43.90 -15.07
C VAL A 1168 21.59 -43.00 -16.10
N LYS A 1169 20.94 -42.85 -17.25
CA LYS A 1169 21.47 -42.13 -18.41
C LYS A 1169 20.84 -40.76 -18.58
N ALA A 1170 21.56 -39.85 -19.21
CA ALA A 1170 21.05 -38.55 -19.61
C ALA A 1170 19.89 -38.74 -20.61
N PRO A 1171 18.67 -38.27 -20.31
CA PRO A 1171 17.54 -38.39 -21.23
C PRO A 1171 17.73 -37.57 -22.51
N LYS A 1172 18.58 -36.55 -22.49
CA LYS A 1172 18.92 -35.68 -23.61
C LYS A 1172 20.32 -35.09 -23.43
N SER A 1173 20.91 -34.62 -24.54
CA SER A 1173 22.16 -33.85 -24.47
C SER A 1173 21.87 -32.51 -23.80
N ALA A 1174 22.59 -32.22 -22.72
CA ALA A 1174 22.32 -31.07 -21.86
C ALA A 1174 23.53 -30.75 -20.97
N LEU A 1175 23.54 -29.56 -20.37
CA LEU A 1175 24.46 -29.23 -19.29
C LEU A 1175 23.89 -29.76 -17.97
N LEU A 1176 24.68 -30.43 -17.13
CA LEU A 1176 24.25 -30.83 -15.80
C LEU A 1176 24.14 -29.58 -14.89
N LYS A 1177 22.93 -29.17 -14.50
CA LYS A 1177 22.69 -27.97 -13.68
C LYS A 1177 23.02 -28.19 -12.20
N SER A 1178 22.48 -29.26 -11.62
CA SER A 1178 22.60 -29.55 -10.19
C SER A 1178 22.51 -31.04 -9.90
N LEU A 1179 23.24 -31.51 -8.89
CA LEU A 1179 23.24 -32.87 -8.37
C LEU A 1179 22.58 -32.91 -6.99
N PHE A 1180 21.51 -33.69 -6.88
CA PHE A 1180 20.71 -33.79 -5.66
C PHE A 1180 21.06 -35.01 -4.80
N VAL A 1181 21.85 -35.93 -5.34
CA VAL A 1181 22.30 -37.18 -4.68
C VAL A 1181 23.82 -37.34 -4.77
N SER A 1182 24.41 -38.07 -3.83
CA SER A 1182 25.85 -38.38 -3.73
C SER A 1182 26.07 -39.90 -3.66
N GLU A 1183 27.29 -40.37 -3.91
CA GLU A 1183 27.64 -41.79 -3.75
C GLU A 1183 27.35 -42.27 -2.31
N GLY A 1184 26.65 -43.40 -2.19
CA GLY A 1184 26.15 -43.98 -0.94
C GLY A 1184 24.76 -43.54 -0.52
N ASP A 1185 24.14 -42.54 -1.19
CA ASP A 1185 22.79 -42.09 -0.83
C ASP A 1185 21.73 -43.15 -1.16
N LYS A 1186 20.81 -43.36 -0.22
CA LYS A 1186 19.61 -44.18 -0.45
C LYS A 1186 18.52 -43.34 -1.11
N ILE A 1187 17.89 -43.88 -2.14
CA ILE A 1187 16.88 -43.21 -2.96
C ILE A 1187 15.66 -44.09 -3.14
N VAL A 1188 14.51 -43.47 -3.35
CA VAL A 1188 13.28 -44.14 -3.80
C VAL A 1188 13.08 -43.90 -5.30
N GLU A 1189 12.16 -44.66 -5.90
CA GLU A 1189 11.75 -44.43 -7.28
C GLU A 1189 11.20 -43.01 -7.45
N GLY A 1190 11.61 -42.32 -8.52
CA GLY A 1190 11.21 -40.94 -8.77
C GLY A 1190 11.93 -39.89 -7.93
N ALA A 1191 12.89 -40.27 -7.08
CA ALA A 1191 13.79 -39.32 -6.41
C ALA A 1191 14.52 -38.46 -7.45
N LEU A 1192 14.61 -37.14 -7.25
CA LEU A 1192 15.40 -36.28 -8.11
C LEU A 1192 16.88 -36.55 -7.89
N MET A 1193 17.58 -37.01 -8.92
CA MET A 1193 19.02 -37.31 -8.86
C MET A 1193 19.86 -36.18 -9.44
N ALA A 1194 19.48 -35.67 -10.61
CA ALA A 1194 20.11 -34.52 -11.25
C ALA A 1194 19.06 -33.62 -11.90
N GLU A 1195 19.38 -32.34 -12.06
CA GLU A 1195 18.67 -31.43 -12.97
C GLU A 1195 19.61 -31.06 -14.11
N LEU A 1196 19.07 -31.08 -15.33
CA LEU A 1196 19.74 -30.73 -16.57
C LEU A 1196 19.36 -29.31 -17.02
N LEU A 1197 20.13 -28.74 -17.94
CA LEU A 1197 19.91 -27.44 -18.55
C LEU A 1197 20.11 -27.62 -20.05
N LEU A 1198 19.12 -27.28 -20.87
CA LEU A 1198 19.26 -27.37 -22.33
C LEU A 1198 20.44 -26.50 -22.79
N LEU A 1199 21.30 -27.09 -23.64
CA LEU A 1199 22.49 -26.46 -24.22
C LEU A 1199 22.15 -25.42 -25.29
#